data_AF-A0A9P9YE03-F1
#
_entry.id   AF-A0A9P9YE03-F1
#
_cell.length_a   1.000
_cell.length_b   1.000
_cell.length_c   1.000
_cell.angle_alpha   90.00
_cell.angle_beta   90.00
_cell.angle_gamma   90.00
#
_symmetry.space_group_name_H-M   'P 1'
#
loop_
_entity.id
_entity.type
_entity.pdbx_description
1 polymer ?
#
loop_
_entity_poly.entity_id
_entity_poly.type
_entity_poly.pdbx_seq_one_letter_code
_entity_poly.pdbx_strand_id
1 'polypeptide(L)'
;MGGHHKKNLRAEKAKVKLKGAKLPKGLNVTKTDFKVRKIEIREQLKESSYSATGQRQLNLKETLSRLKHHSVKFRTDALRNVRDSLKSGNADHLIGHLNELFQGIAAGALDMERSARQESFKTLDILLEALQPHAVAPFFHVIATYLRCAMTHVLPAIQEDSLLMLDVLLQRVPPALLAERSASTIIGNFIDMISRARHDSERSNRTLTLNLGQGKQTTVKWRTKVLLRLQQILGTLVSSKGSKSAVARVVHFDSTCPQYYNVLCQVPQDNRDLYSILNESKLTAEGTRLQTYVEQLLPLLQDNWLEVRPQPQQPLLSQDAAASLHVVISLMSLLWTLIAQHETENNTRELSDWLRKNYAQKFLLNFLAKDGSRFPYQQIPLGAAAKKSPKDKGPADGGELCLPQNLGLVQLTCKFLPNPNEKQAQLFGHLVAYMQQSLERLSSLSPEQQLSVVASLRPLLLEHATSLQTIVAEPLTSLLSASIEAYVGQRFTTREGVATRVLNLLCEIVERSDLYAHFGGEQRFAPFLGYLPQLLLKPTVGEGTLRAMATLCRQLNGVFMSALIQAAPEVVSHLIKLQVTSDSDGEDKFENQKRVLNLFYYARESDKEGKLERALKQLEDQVEHERIAGYLKAVLGFN
;
A
#
# COMPACT_ATOMS: atom_id res chain seq x y z
N MET A 1 95.74 59.86 9.23
CA MET A 1 94.80 58.95 8.53
C MET A 1 95.51 57.63 8.18
N GLY A 2 95.42 56.58 9.02
CA GLY A 2 96.15 55.31 8.74
C GLY A 2 95.90 54.13 9.69
N GLY A 3 95.15 54.32 10.79
CA GLY A 3 94.92 53.27 11.80
C GLY A 3 93.94 52.17 11.36
N HIS A 4 92.94 52.50 10.53
CA HIS A 4 91.89 51.55 10.13
C HIS A 4 92.38 50.48 9.14
N HIS A 5 93.22 50.87 8.19
CA HIS A 5 93.75 49.95 7.18
C HIS A 5 94.66 48.86 7.79
N LYS A 6 95.50 49.25 8.77
CA LYS A 6 96.40 48.33 9.49
C LYS A 6 95.63 47.35 10.39
N LYS A 7 94.44 47.74 10.86
CA LYS A 7 93.55 46.89 11.69
C LYS A 7 92.81 45.86 10.83
N ASN A 8 92.37 46.23 9.64
CA ASN A 8 91.73 45.31 8.69
C ASN A 8 92.72 44.25 8.17
N LEU A 9 93.96 44.63 7.83
CA LEU A 9 95.00 43.69 7.43
C LEU A 9 95.36 42.66 8.51
N ARG A 10 95.24 43.03 9.80
CA ARG A 10 95.44 42.11 10.94
C ARG A 10 94.25 41.17 11.16
N ALA A 11 93.03 41.63 10.87
CA ALA A 11 91.82 40.82 10.97
C ALA A 11 91.70 39.79 9.82
N GLU A 12 92.10 40.16 8.60
CA GLU A 12 92.09 39.26 7.43
C GLU A 12 93.04 38.05 7.58
N LYS A 13 94.11 38.19 8.38
CA LYS A 13 95.08 37.11 8.66
C LYS A 13 94.87 36.42 10.02
N ALA A 14 93.75 36.69 10.69
CA ALA A 14 93.48 36.13 12.00
C ALA A 14 93.21 34.62 11.92
N LYS A 15 94.12 33.82 12.47
CA LYS A 15 93.92 32.36 12.64
C LYS A 15 93.03 32.12 13.84
N VAL A 16 91.94 31.37 13.65
CA VAL A 16 91.05 30.94 14.75
C VAL A 16 91.84 30.02 15.69
N LYS A 17 91.84 30.32 16.98
CA LYS A 17 92.52 29.50 18.01
C LYS A 17 91.92 28.09 18.05
N LEU A 18 92.78 27.07 18.14
CA LEU A 18 92.39 25.67 18.24
C LEU A 18 91.48 25.44 19.46
N LYS A 19 90.22 25.10 19.21
CA LYS A 19 89.29 24.57 20.21
C LYS A 19 88.87 23.17 19.75
N GLY A 20 89.47 22.14 20.36
CA GLY A 20 89.09 20.73 20.17
C GLY A 20 89.94 19.93 19.17
N ALA A 21 89.76 18.60 19.23
CA ALA A 21 90.66 17.58 18.66
C ALA A 21 90.65 17.40 17.12
N LYS A 22 89.93 18.24 16.36
CA LYS A 22 89.94 18.18 14.88
C LYS A 22 90.52 19.46 14.32
N LEU A 23 91.62 19.35 13.57
CA LEU A 23 92.23 20.49 12.89
C LEU A 23 91.20 21.13 11.94
N PRO A 24 91.00 22.45 11.99
CA PRO A 24 90.14 23.14 11.04
C PRO A 24 90.73 22.97 9.62
N LYS A 25 89.85 22.66 8.66
CA LYS A 25 90.23 22.55 7.24
C LYS A 25 90.88 23.86 6.78
N GLY A 26 91.86 23.77 5.87
CA GLY A 26 92.59 24.94 5.37
C GLY A 26 91.63 26.02 4.84
N LEU A 27 92.02 27.30 4.98
CA LEU A 27 91.23 28.46 4.54
C LEU A 27 90.89 28.44 3.03
N ASN A 28 91.60 27.64 2.26
CA ASN A 28 91.47 27.52 0.80
C ASN A 28 90.52 26.38 0.38
N VAL A 29 89.88 25.70 1.35
CA VAL A 29 89.00 24.56 1.07
C VAL A 29 87.61 25.04 0.71
N THR A 30 87.28 24.98 -0.58
CA THR A 30 85.92 25.19 -1.09
C THR A 30 85.01 24.06 -0.58
N LYS A 31 83.95 24.41 0.17
CA LYS A 31 82.95 23.44 0.60
C LYS A 31 82.03 23.09 -0.57
N THR A 32 82.14 21.87 -1.08
CA THR A 32 81.32 21.34 -2.19
C THR A 32 80.01 20.70 -1.71
N ASP A 33 79.68 20.80 -0.42
CA ASP A 33 78.45 20.26 0.15
C ASP A 33 77.29 21.22 -0.09
N PHE A 34 76.54 21.02 -1.18
CA PHE A 34 75.27 21.69 -1.40
C PHE A 34 74.12 20.68 -1.36
N LYS A 35 73.04 21.03 -0.64
CA LYS A 35 71.83 20.22 -0.56
C LYS A 35 70.77 20.79 -1.49
N VAL A 36 70.52 20.10 -2.60
CA VAL A 36 69.39 20.42 -3.49
C VAL A 36 68.17 19.64 -3.01
N ARG A 37 67.07 20.34 -2.73
CA ARG A 37 65.76 19.73 -2.46
C ARG A 37 64.87 19.92 -3.68
N LYS A 38 64.24 18.84 -4.13
CA LYS A 38 63.27 18.88 -5.24
C LYS A 38 62.05 19.68 -4.80
N ILE A 39 61.65 20.66 -5.60
CA ILE A 39 60.39 21.39 -5.41
C ILE A 39 59.28 20.51 -5.98
N GLU A 40 58.41 20.00 -5.13
CA GLU A 40 57.21 19.27 -5.55
C GLU A 40 56.07 20.27 -5.72
N ILE A 41 55.78 20.59 -6.98
CA ILE A 41 54.65 21.46 -7.33
C ILE A 41 53.39 20.62 -7.23
N ARG A 42 52.39 21.09 -6.48
CA ARG A 42 51.07 20.44 -6.43
C ARG A 42 50.48 20.43 -7.83
N GLU A 43 50.11 19.25 -8.34
CA GLU A 43 49.45 19.11 -9.64
C GLU A 43 48.17 19.98 -9.68
N GLN A 44 48.18 21.01 -10.52
CA GLN A 44 47.02 21.88 -10.73
C GLN A 44 46.30 21.41 -11.99
N LEU A 45 45.17 20.70 -11.78
CA LEU A 45 44.17 20.26 -12.78
C LEU A 45 44.68 19.27 -13.85
N LYS A 46 44.17 18.03 -13.80
CA LYS A 46 44.33 17.04 -14.88
C LYS A 46 43.52 17.45 -16.12
N GLU A 47 44.00 17.10 -17.31
CA GLU A 47 43.23 17.23 -18.55
C GLU A 47 41.89 16.50 -18.41
N SER A 48 40.81 17.15 -18.85
CA SER A 48 39.46 16.58 -18.79
C SER A 48 39.38 15.43 -19.78
N SER A 49 39.15 14.20 -19.32
CA SER A 49 38.89 13.09 -20.22
C SER A 49 37.50 13.24 -20.86
N TYR A 50 37.41 13.11 -22.18
CA TYR A 50 36.16 13.17 -22.93
C TYR A 50 35.84 11.78 -23.47
N SER A 51 34.56 11.40 -23.49
CA SER A 51 34.09 10.18 -24.14
C SER A 51 34.23 10.30 -25.66
N ALA A 52 34.16 9.17 -26.37
CA ALA A 52 34.19 9.13 -27.84
C ALA A 52 33.07 9.97 -28.51
N THR A 53 32.01 10.29 -27.76
CA THR A 53 30.88 11.15 -28.14
C THR A 53 31.08 12.64 -27.81
N GLY A 54 32.27 13.06 -27.36
CA GLY A 54 32.58 14.46 -27.04
C GLY A 54 32.02 14.95 -25.70
N GLN A 55 31.47 14.07 -24.87
CA GLN A 55 30.97 14.42 -23.54
C GLN A 55 32.08 14.31 -22.50
N ARG A 56 32.19 15.29 -21.59
CA ARG A 56 33.18 15.25 -20.52
C ARG A 56 32.90 14.05 -19.59
N GLN A 57 33.86 13.15 -19.43
CA GLN A 57 33.75 12.04 -18.49
C GLN A 57 33.69 12.56 -17.05
N LEU A 58 32.84 11.94 -16.24
CA LEU A 58 32.64 12.34 -14.86
C LEU A 58 33.87 11.96 -14.02
N ASN A 59 34.61 12.97 -13.52
CA ASN A 59 35.65 12.76 -12.52
C ASN A 59 35.00 12.66 -11.14
N LEU A 60 34.75 11.43 -10.68
CA LEU A 60 33.99 11.21 -9.45
C LEU A 60 34.64 11.81 -8.20
N LYS A 61 35.97 11.74 -8.07
CA LYS A 61 36.69 12.33 -6.92
C LYS A 61 36.54 13.86 -6.88
N GLU A 62 36.58 14.50 -8.04
CA GLU A 62 36.37 15.95 -8.16
C GLU A 62 34.90 16.32 -7.92
N THR A 63 33.96 15.52 -8.44
CA THR A 63 32.52 15.74 -8.23
C THR A 63 32.16 15.63 -6.75
N LEU A 64 32.64 14.59 -6.06
CA LEU A 64 32.41 14.39 -4.62
C LEU A 64 33.02 15.50 -3.76
N SER A 65 34.17 16.06 -4.15
CA SER A 65 34.76 17.20 -3.44
C SER A 65 33.94 18.48 -3.68
N ARG A 66 33.46 18.71 -4.91
CA ARG A 66 32.60 19.84 -5.26
C ARG A 66 31.23 19.81 -4.60
N LEU A 67 30.67 18.62 -4.30
CA LEU A 67 29.43 18.49 -3.52
C LEU A 67 29.53 19.09 -2.12
N LYS A 68 30.73 19.16 -1.54
CA LYS A 68 31.00 19.75 -0.21
C LYS A 68 31.53 21.18 -0.28
N HIS A 69 31.56 21.79 -1.45
CA HIS A 69 32.11 23.12 -1.65
C HIS A 69 31.23 24.20 -0.99
N HIS A 70 31.82 25.27 -0.47
CA HIS A 70 31.08 26.34 0.23
C HIS A 70 30.13 27.12 -0.70
N SER A 71 30.47 27.23 -1.99
CA SER A 71 29.62 27.92 -2.98
C SER A 71 28.56 26.99 -3.57
N VAL A 72 27.31 27.45 -3.50
CA VAL A 72 26.09 26.77 -4.00
C VAL A 72 26.23 26.37 -5.46
N LYS A 73 26.77 27.27 -6.29
CA LYS A 73 26.91 27.05 -7.74
C LYS A 73 27.73 25.78 -8.03
N PHE A 74 28.85 25.61 -7.33
CA PHE A 74 29.69 24.42 -7.48
C PHE A 74 28.99 23.15 -6.99
N ARG A 75 28.21 23.22 -5.91
CA ARG A 75 27.43 22.07 -5.41
C ARG A 75 26.33 21.68 -6.41
N THR A 76 25.56 22.64 -6.91
CA THR A 76 24.49 22.40 -7.89
C THR A 76 25.03 21.93 -9.23
N ASP A 77 26.17 22.46 -9.68
CA ASP A 77 26.82 22.01 -10.92
C ASP A 77 27.37 20.58 -10.76
N ALA A 78 27.92 20.23 -9.59
CA ALA A 78 28.33 18.85 -9.31
C ALA A 78 27.15 17.87 -9.35
N LEU A 79 26.01 18.23 -8.75
CA LEU A 79 24.78 17.44 -8.80
C LEU A 79 24.26 17.27 -10.23
N ARG A 80 24.30 18.33 -11.04
CA ARG A 80 23.94 18.27 -12.47
C ARG A 80 24.83 17.32 -13.25
N ASN A 81 26.14 17.41 -13.06
CA ASN A 81 27.10 16.52 -13.73
C ASN A 81 26.84 15.04 -13.41
N VAL A 82 26.48 14.71 -12.16
CA VAL A 82 26.07 13.33 -11.79
C VAL A 82 24.87 12.87 -12.61
N ARG A 83 23.82 13.70 -12.72
CA ARG A 83 22.62 13.34 -13.49
C ARG A 83 22.91 13.18 -14.97
N ASP A 84 23.73 14.08 -15.54
CA ASP A 84 24.05 14.04 -16.97
C ASP A 84 24.89 12.78 -17.29
N SER A 85 25.80 12.39 -16.39
CA SER A 85 26.54 11.11 -16.50
C SER A 85 25.61 9.91 -16.47
N LEU A 86 24.64 9.87 -15.56
CA LEU A 86 23.64 8.78 -15.46
C LEU A 86 22.79 8.69 -16.74
N LYS A 87 22.34 9.83 -17.28
CA LYS A 87 21.54 9.88 -18.52
C LYS A 87 22.35 9.47 -19.75
N SER A 88 23.66 9.69 -19.75
CA SER A 88 24.56 9.31 -20.85
C SER A 88 24.87 7.80 -20.91
N GLY A 89 24.36 6.99 -19.96
CA GLY A 89 24.60 5.55 -19.91
C GLY A 89 25.94 5.14 -19.29
N ASN A 90 26.75 6.09 -18.83
CA ASN A 90 28.02 5.83 -18.14
C ASN A 90 27.77 5.54 -16.64
N ALA A 91 26.97 4.52 -16.30
CA ALA A 91 26.60 4.22 -14.91
C ALA A 91 27.48 3.16 -14.22
N ASP A 92 28.19 2.32 -14.98
CA ASP A 92 28.90 1.16 -14.43
C ASP A 92 30.01 1.52 -13.43
N HIS A 93 30.70 2.64 -13.66
CA HIS A 93 31.75 3.13 -12.77
C HIS A 93 31.23 3.77 -11.47
N LEU A 94 29.91 4.04 -11.37
CA LEU A 94 29.29 4.63 -10.18
C LEU A 94 28.95 3.58 -9.12
N ILE A 95 28.79 2.30 -9.53
CA ILE A 95 28.40 1.20 -8.64
C ILE A 95 29.41 1.01 -7.50
N GLY A 96 30.71 1.16 -7.77
CA GLY A 96 31.77 1.04 -6.77
C GLY A 96 31.82 2.16 -5.72
N HIS A 97 31.11 3.27 -5.95
CA HIS A 97 31.17 4.47 -5.11
C HIS A 97 29.78 4.95 -4.64
N LEU A 98 28.78 4.07 -4.71
CA LEU A 98 27.40 4.40 -4.35
C LEU A 98 27.27 4.94 -2.93
N ASN A 99 28.04 4.44 -1.97
CA ASN A 99 27.99 4.93 -0.59
C ASN A 99 28.33 6.43 -0.49
N GLU A 100 29.46 6.84 -1.08
CA GLU A 100 29.91 8.24 -1.07
C GLU A 100 28.96 9.14 -1.86
N LEU A 101 28.42 8.61 -2.96
CA LEU A 101 27.46 9.32 -3.80
C LEU A 101 26.12 9.53 -3.09
N PHE A 102 25.54 8.47 -2.49
CA PHE A 102 24.32 8.58 -1.70
C PHE A 102 24.51 9.50 -0.51
N GLN A 103 25.64 9.41 0.20
CA GLN A 103 25.93 10.31 1.31
C GLN A 103 26.04 11.77 0.84
N GLY A 104 26.77 12.03 -0.25
CA GLY A 104 26.96 13.37 -0.80
C GLY A 104 25.68 14.01 -1.32
N ILE A 105 24.84 13.22 -2.02
CA ILE A 105 23.55 13.70 -2.53
C ILE A 105 22.57 13.89 -1.37
N ALA A 106 22.40 12.90 -0.50
CA ALA A 106 21.44 12.97 0.60
C ALA A 106 21.79 14.06 1.64
N ALA A 107 23.07 14.36 1.84
CA ALA A 107 23.49 15.50 2.66
C ALA A 107 22.97 16.85 2.14
N GLY A 108 22.71 16.95 0.84
CA GLY A 108 22.06 18.11 0.22
C GLY A 108 20.67 18.40 0.77
N ALA A 109 20.00 17.45 1.44
CA ALA A 109 18.73 17.69 2.14
C ALA A 109 18.85 18.72 3.27
N LEU A 110 20.04 18.84 3.87
CA LEU A 110 20.34 19.74 4.99
C LEU A 110 20.99 21.05 4.53
N ASP A 111 21.08 21.30 3.22
CA ASP A 111 21.67 22.53 2.71
C ASP A 111 20.82 23.75 3.12
N MET A 112 21.48 24.86 3.46
CA MET A 112 20.82 26.11 3.81
C MET A 112 20.04 26.68 2.61
N GLU A 113 20.55 26.45 1.40
CA GLU A 113 20.05 27.07 0.18
C GLU A 113 19.03 26.17 -0.52
N ARG A 114 17.83 26.70 -0.77
CA ARG A 114 16.71 25.96 -1.36
C ARG A 114 17.05 25.35 -2.71
N SER A 115 17.80 26.07 -3.54
CA SER A 115 18.22 25.62 -4.86
C SER A 115 19.10 24.37 -4.81
N ALA A 116 20.02 24.30 -3.83
CA ALA A 116 20.85 23.12 -3.62
C ALA A 116 20.02 21.90 -3.15
N ARG A 117 19.07 22.11 -2.22
CA ARG A 117 18.14 21.05 -1.78
C ARG A 117 17.35 20.47 -2.94
N GLN A 118 16.73 21.33 -3.76
CA GLN A 118 15.95 20.90 -4.92
C GLN A 118 16.78 20.13 -5.95
N GLU A 119 18.00 20.60 -6.25
CA GLU A 119 18.88 19.88 -7.18
C GLU A 119 19.35 18.54 -6.60
N SER A 120 19.53 18.45 -5.28
CA SER A 120 19.86 17.19 -4.60
C SER A 120 18.73 16.17 -4.77
N PHE A 121 17.47 16.54 -4.51
CA PHE A 121 16.34 15.62 -4.63
C PHE A 121 16.10 15.16 -6.07
N LYS A 122 16.23 16.05 -7.05
CA LYS A 122 16.19 15.67 -8.48
C LYS A 122 17.31 14.71 -8.87
N THR A 123 18.49 14.86 -8.26
CA THR A 123 19.64 13.98 -8.53
C THR A 123 19.44 12.62 -7.88
N LEU A 124 18.89 12.60 -6.66
CA LEU A 124 18.48 11.38 -5.98
C LEU A 124 17.43 10.61 -6.78
N ASP A 125 16.43 11.31 -7.33
CA ASP A 125 15.37 10.71 -8.16
C ASP A 125 15.93 9.96 -9.37
N ILE A 126 16.78 10.62 -10.16
CA ILE A 126 17.42 10.03 -11.34
C ILE A 126 18.39 8.90 -10.96
N LEU A 127 19.11 9.04 -9.83
CA LEU A 127 20.02 8.00 -9.36
C LEU A 127 19.25 6.73 -8.94
N LEU A 128 18.14 6.87 -8.22
CA LEU A 128 17.31 5.74 -7.81
C LEU A 128 16.57 5.10 -8.99
N GLU A 129 16.18 5.88 -10.00
CA GLU A 129 15.60 5.36 -11.24
C GLU A 129 16.59 4.53 -12.06
N ALA A 130 17.88 4.89 -12.04
CA ALA A 130 18.91 4.18 -12.79
C ALA A 130 19.39 2.89 -12.11
N LEU A 131 19.11 2.69 -10.82
CA LEU A 131 19.65 1.58 -10.02
C LEU A 131 18.60 0.50 -9.76
N GLN A 132 19.04 -0.76 -9.76
CA GLN A 132 18.19 -1.88 -9.34
C GLN A 132 17.92 -1.84 -7.82
N PRO A 133 16.73 -2.26 -7.36
CA PRO A 133 16.37 -2.24 -5.93
C PRO A 133 17.37 -2.88 -4.98
N HIS A 134 17.98 -4.01 -5.38
CA HIS A 134 18.96 -4.74 -4.58
C HIS A 134 20.25 -3.94 -4.35
N ALA A 135 20.60 -3.01 -5.25
CA ALA A 135 21.78 -2.17 -5.13
C ALA A 135 21.56 -1.00 -4.17
N VAL A 136 20.30 -0.55 -4.01
CA VAL A 136 19.92 0.54 -3.10
C VAL A 136 19.77 0.05 -1.66
N ALA A 137 19.26 -1.17 -1.47
CA ALA A 137 18.92 -1.73 -0.15
C ALA A 137 20.05 -1.59 0.92
N PRO A 138 21.33 -1.88 0.63
CA PRO A 138 22.40 -1.75 1.62
C PRO A 138 22.62 -0.31 2.10
N PHE A 139 22.40 0.68 1.24
CA PHE A 139 22.67 2.10 1.50
C PHE A 139 21.42 2.87 1.95
N PHE A 140 20.24 2.25 1.93
CA PHE A 140 18.98 2.90 2.26
C PHE A 140 19.00 3.57 3.64
N HIS A 141 19.71 2.97 4.61
CA HIS A 141 19.89 3.54 5.94
C HIS A 141 20.55 4.93 5.94
N VAL A 142 21.47 5.21 5.00
CA VAL A 142 22.11 6.52 4.86
C VAL A 142 21.09 7.56 4.42
N ILE A 143 20.34 7.24 3.37
CA ILE A 143 19.30 8.10 2.80
C ILE A 143 18.21 8.39 3.84
N ALA A 144 17.72 7.35 4.52
CA ALA A 144 16.73 7.47 5.57
C ALA A 144 17.24 8.30 6.77
N THR A 145 18.53 8.26 7.08
CA THR A 145 19.11 9.09 8.15
C THR A 145 19.08 10.57 7.81
N TYR A 146 19.51 10.96 6.61
CA TYR A 146 19.45 12.36 6.18
C TYR A 146 18.02 12.88 6.09
N LEU A 147 17.08 12.06 5.60
CA LEU A 147 15.66 12.40 5.62
C LEU A 147 15.18 12.67 7.06
N ARG A 148 15.46 11.76 8.00
CA ARG A 148 15.09 11.92 9.41
C ARG A 148 15.66 13.21 10.00
N CYS A 149 16.94 13.51 9.75
CA CYS A 149 17.58 14.73 10.20
C CYS A 149 16.92 15.99 9.61
N ALA A 150 16.54 15.96 8.33
CA ALA A 150 15.89 17.08 7.67
C ALA A 150 14.47 17.32 8.22
N MET A 151 13.72 16.26 8.50
CA MET A 151 12.37 16.33 9.09
C MET A 151 12.36 16.90 10.51
N THR A 152 13.41 16.65 11.30
CA THR A 152 13.55 17.18 12.67
C THR A 152 14.45 18.42 12.74
N HIS A 153 14.76 19.04 11.61
CA HIS A 153 15.72 20.14 11.55
C HIS A 153 15.15 21.41 12.20
N VAL A 154 15.99 22.23 12.85
CA VAL A 154 15.52 23.46 13.55
C VAL A 154 14.87 24.48 12.61
N LEU A 155 15.32 24.54 11.34
CA LEU A 155 14.77 25.45 10.33
C LEU A 155 13.53 24.87 9.63
N PRO A 156 12.35 25.52 9.71
CA PRO A 156 11.12 25.03 9.08
C PRO A 156 11.20 24.87 7.56
N ALA A 157 11.98 25.72 6.87
CA ALA A 157 12.16 25.62 5.42
C ALA A 157 12.85 24.33 4.97
N ILE A 158 13.75 23.79 5.81
CA ILE A 158 14.42 22.50 5.55
C ILE A 158 13.47 21.35 5.86
N GLN A 159 12.69 21.45 6.95
CA GLN A 159 11.64 20.48 7.27
C GLN A 159 10.63 20.36 6.12
N GLU A 160 10.14 21.49 5.58
CA GLU A 160 9.19 21.48 4.47
C GLU A 160 9.77 20.85 3.20
N ASP A 161 10.98 21.25 2.80
CA ASP A 161 11.62 20.70 1.61
C ASP A 161 12.00 19.21 1.79
N SER A 162 12.18 18.72 3.02
CA SER A 162 12.41 17.29 3.29
C SER A 162 11.27 16.40 2.80
N LEU A 163 10.05 16.95 2.70
CA LEU A 163 8.90 16.25 2.12
C LEU A 163 9.09 15.95 0.63
N LEU A 164 9.86 16.76 -0.10
CA LEU A 164 10.19 16.49 -1.50
C LEU A 164 11.16 15.31 -1.61
N MET A 165 12.09 15.17 -0.65
CA MET A 165 12.95 13.98 -0.58
C MET A 165 12.12 12.73 -0.29
N LEU A 166 11.16 12.82 0.64
CA LEU A 166 10.22 11.73 0.93
C LEU A 166 9.39 11.34 -0.29
N ASP A 167 8.90 12.32 -1.07
CA ASP A 167 8.17 12.08 -2.33
C ASP A 167 9.02 11.23 -3.31
N VAL A 168 10.32 11.53 -3.44
CA VAL A 168 11.26 10.75 -4.28
C VAL A 168 11.40 9.32 -3.77
N LEU A 169 11.52 9.12 -2.45
CA LEU A 169 11.66 7.76 -1.89
C LEU A 169 10.39 6.94 -2.08
N LEU A 170 9.22 7.53 -1.86
CA LEU A 170 7.93 6.86 -2.06
C LEU A 170 7.71 6.45 -3.52
N GLN A 171 8.25 7.22 -4.47
CA GLN A 171 8.11 6.93 -5.90
C GLN A 171 9.12 5.89 -6.40
N ARG A 172 10.38 5.92 -5.92
CA ARG A 172 11.48 5.14 -6.50
C ARG A 172 11.90 3.91 -5.70
N VAL A 173 11.63 3.87 -4.40
CA VAL A 173 12.07 2.77 -3.52
C VAL A 173 10.95 1.72 -3.37
N PRO A 174 11.25 0.41 -3.44
CA PRO A 174 10.27 -0.63 -3.16
C PRO A 174 9.59 -0.46 -1.79
N PRO A 175 8.27 -0.69 -1.70
CA PRO A 175 7.51 -0.57 -0.44
C PRO A 175 8.12 -1.33 0.74
N ALA A 176 8.68 -2.52 0.49
CA ALA A 176 9.29 -3.36 1.53
C ALA A 176 10.49 -2.69 2.22
N LEU A 177 11.36 -1.99 1.46
CA LEU A 177 12.53 -1.33 2.03
C LEU A 177 12.15 -0.14 2.93
N LEU A 178 11.07 0.56 2.59
CA LEU A 178 10.52 1.62 3.43
C LEU A 178 9.92 1.03 4.72
N ALA A 179 9.25 -0.12 4.62
CA ALA A 179 8.49 -0.75 5.70
C ALA A 179 9.34 -1.38 6.82
N GLU A 180 10.50 -1.98 6.53
CA GLU A 180 11.17 -2.91 7.46
C GLU A 180 11.85 -2.27 8.68
N ARG A 181 12.49 -1.09 8.56
CA ARG A 181 13.29 -0.52 9.68
C ARG A 181 13.14 0.98 9.90
N SER A 182 12.71 1.73 8.89
CA SER A 182 12.68 3.20 8.96
C SER A 182 11.26 3.78 8.97
N ALA A 183 10.25 3.04 8.50
CA ALA A 183 8.88 3.54 8.45
C ALA A 183 8.37 4.04 9.80
N SER A 184 8.63 3.32 10.89
CA SER A 184 8.10 3.68 12.20
C SER A 184 8.63 5.05 12.69
N THR A 185 9.92 5.30 12.50
CA THR A 185 10.57 6.56 12.84
C THR A 185 10.21 7.66 11.85
N ILE A 186 10.11 7.35 10.55
CA ILE A 186 9.71 8.32 9.52
C ILE A 186 8.27 8.78 9.79
N ILE A 187 7.34 7.86 10.10
CA ILE A 187 5.95 8.19 10.46
C ILE A 187 5.92 9.02 11.74
N GLY A 188 6.65 8.62 12.79
CA GLY A 188 6.76 9.40 14.02
C GLY A 188 7.24 10.83 13.76
N ASN A 189 8.38 10.99 13.08
CA ASN A 189 8.94 12.28 12.71
C ASN A 189 8.01 13.08 11.79
N PHE A 190 7.26 12.42 10.91
CA PHE A 190 6.27 13.06 10.04
C PHE A 190 5.14 13.66 10.87
N ILE A 191 4.59 12.88 11.81
CA ILE A 191 3.52 13.31 12.73
C ILE A 191 4.03 14.44 13.64
N ASP A 192 5.15 14.22 14.33
CA ASP A 192 6.24 15.17 14.60
C ASP A 192 6.06 16.55 13.98
N MET A 193 6.51 16.61 12.74
CA MET A 193 6.65 17.81 11.96
C MET A 193 5.31 18.47 11.66
N ILE A 194 4.26 17.70 11.36
CA ILE A 194 2.99 18.26 10.90
C ILE A 194 2.05 18.68 12.03
N SER A 195 2.36 18.30 13.28
CA SER A 195 1.45 18.53 14.40
C SER A 195 2.17 19.01 15.66
N ARG A 196 1.67 20.10 16.26
CA ARG A 196 2.11 20.56 17.58
C ARG A 196 1.21 19.97 18.66
N ALA A 197 1.80 19.55 19.77
CA ALA A 197 1.06 19.20 20.97
C ALA A 197 0.38 20.46 21.53
N ARG A 198 -0.94 20.42 21.76
CA ARG A 198 -1.59 21.43 22.59
C ARG A 198 -1.30 21.13 24.05
N HIS A 199 -0.90 22.14 24.80
CA HIS A 199 -0.66 22.03 26.24
C HIS A 199 -1.93 22.17 27.10
N ASP A 200 -3.10 22.27 26.49
CA ASP A 200 -4.33 22.60 27.20
C ASP A 200 -5.36 21.47 27.09
N SER A 201 -5.80 20.96 28.25
CA SER A 201 -6.78 19.88 28.55
C SER A 201 -6.35 18.42 28.37
N GLU A 202 -6.24 17.71 29.51
CA GLU A 202 -6.27 16.27 29.88
C GLU A 202 -5.90 15.11 28.92
N ARG A 203 -5.71 15.29 27.61
CA ARG A 203 -5.10 14.30 26.70
C ARG A 203 -4.30 15.02 25.62
N SER A 204 -3.21 14.40 25.17
CA SER A 204 -2.30 14.89 24.12
C SER A 204 -3.02 15.12 22.77
N ASN A 205 -3.82 16.17 22.69
CA ASN A 205 -4.52 16.55 21.47
C ASN A 205 -3.52 17.34 20.63
N ARG A 206 -2.96 16.67 19.62
CA ARG A 206 -2.09 17.28 18.62
C ARG A 206 -2.97 18.05 17.64
N THR A 207 -2.50 19.18 17.11
CA THR A 207 -3.20 19.91 16.02
C THR A 207 -2.28 20.16 14.86
N LEU A 208 -2.81 20.00 13.64
CA LEU A 208 -2.12 20.36 12.40
C LEU A 208 -1.87 21.86 12.37
N THR A 209 -0.70 22.27 12.84
CA THR A 209 -0.33 23.67 13.11
C THR A 209 0.87 24.04 12.28
N LEU A 210 0.63 24.19 10.98
CA LEU A 210 1.56 24.83 10.07
C LEU A 210 0.76 25.75 9.16
N ASN A 211 0.65 27.02 9.58
CA ASN A 211 0.49 28.12 8.63
C ASN A 211 1.84 28.29 7.92
N LEU A 212 2.16 27.39 6.99
CA LEU A 212 3.41 27.41 6.22
C LEU A 212 3.22 27.84 4.75
N GLY A 213 2.05 28.38 4.40
CA GLY A 213 1.88 29.02 3.11
C GLY A 213 2.46 30.43 3.09
N GLN A 214 3.79 30.60 2.95
CA GLN A 214 4.33 31.84 2.34
C GLN A 214 4.04 31.83 0.82
N GLY A 215 2.79 31.60 0.40
CA GLY A 215 2.42 31.42 -1.00
C GLY A 215 0.92 31.29 -1.26
N LYS A 216 0.54 31.25 -2.55
CA LYS A 216 -0.82 31.32 -3.12
C LYS A 216 -1.77 30.12 -2.79
N GLN A 217 -1.41 29.20 -1.89
CA GLN A 217 -2.21 28.01 -1.58
C GLN A 217 -3.00 28.17 -0.28
N THR A 218 -4.24 27.64 -0.25
CA THR A 218 -5.05 27.59 0.97
C THR A 218 -4.45 26.59 1.98
N THR A 219 -4.63 26.86 3.28
CA THR A 219 -4.22 25.96 4.37
C THR A 219 -4.76 24.54 4.18
N VAL A 220 -5.97 24.41 3.65
CA VAL A 220 -6.63 23.14 3.33
C VAL A 220 -5.86 22.38 2.25
N LYS A 221 -5.58 22.98 1.08
CA LYS A 221 -4.86 22.32 -0.02
C LYS A 221 -3.49 21.79 0.41
N TRP A 222 -2.76 22.58 1.21
CA TRP A 222 -1.47 22.17 1.72
C TRP A 222 -1.58 20.97 2.67
N ARG A 223 -2.53 21.01 3.63
CA ARG A 223 -2.78 19.89 4.55
C ARG A 223 -3.19 18.62 3.81
N THR A 224 -4.06 18.73 2.79
CA THR A 224 -4.44 17.59 1.95
C THR A 224 -3.22 16.98 1.27
N LYS A 225 -2.30 17.79 0.73
CA LYS A 225 -1.04 17.31 0.13
C LYS A 225 -0.14 16.59 1.13
N VAL A 226 -0.06 17.11 2.36
CA VAL A 226 0.70 16.47 3.44
C VAL A 226 0.07 15.12 3.80
N LEU A 227 -1.24 15.08 4.03
CA LEU A 227 -1.94 13.84 4.36
C LEU A 227 -1.89 12.80 3.23
N LEU A 228 -1.84 13.22 1.95
CA LEU A 228 -1.62 12.33 0.81
C LEU A 228 -0.27 11.58 0.91
N ARG A 229 0.79 12.22 1.39
CA ARG A 229 2.09 11.57 1.60
C ARG A 229 2.02 10.53 2.70
N LEU A 230 1.32 10.86 3.79
CA LEU A 230 1.06 9.88 4.87
C LEU A 230 0.25 8.70 4.34
N GLN A 231 -0.74 8.95 3.47
CA GLN A 231 -1.54 7.91 2.84
C GLN A 231 -0.66 6.97 2.02
N GLN A 232 0.27 7.52 1.24
CA GLN A 232 1.24 6.73 0.49
C GLN A 232 2.14 5.90 1.43
N ILE A 233 2.68 6.49 2.50
CA ILE A 233 3.49 5.75 3.48
C ILE A 233 2.68 4.59 4.09
N LEU A 234 1.49 4.84 4.63
CA LEU A 234 0.68 3.78 5.22
C LEU A 234 0.26 2.73 4.18
N GLY A 235 -0.01 3.14 2.94
CA GLY A 235 -0.29 2.23 1.82
C GLY A 235 0.89 1.28 1.51
N THR A 236 2.13 1.78 1.58
CA THR A 236 3.33 0.92 1.43
C THR A 236 3.43 -0.12 2.55
N LEU A 237 3.10 0.24 3.78
CA LEU A 237 3.08 -0.69 4.92
C LEU A 237 2.03 -1.80 4.75
N VAL A 238 0.80 -1.43 4.36
CA VAL A 238 -0.29 -2.40 4.11
C VAL A 238 0.10 -3.39 3.01
N SER A 239 0.70 -2.90 1.92
CA SER A 239 1.10 -3.72 0.78
C SER A 239 2.23 -4.69 1.13
N SER A 240 3.16 -4.29 1.99
CA SER A 240 4.29 -5.14 2.40
C SER A 240 3.85 -6.32 3.27
N LYS A 241 2.83 -6.16 4.13
CA LYS A 241 2.34 -7.24 5.00
C LYS A 241 1.45 -8.25 4.28
N GLY A 242 0.79 -7.85 3.19
CA GLY A 242 -0.16 -8.70 2.45
C GLY A 242 0.45 -9.86 1.66
N SER A 243 1.77 -9.98 1.51
CA SER A 243 2.38 -11.01 0.62
C SER A 243 2.65 -12.36 1.28
N LYS A 244 2.49 -12.48 2.60
CA LYS A 244 2.67 -13.77 3.30
C LYS A 244 1.32 -14.47 3.48
N SER A 245 0.69 -14.85 2.36
CA SER A 245 -0.35 -15.88 2.45
C SER A 245 0.33 -17.15 2.95
N ALA A 246 -0.12 -17.68 4.09
CA ALA A 246 0.36 -18.96 4.57
C ALA A 246 0.10 -19.99 3.46
N VAL A 247 1.16 -20.44 2.81
CA VAL A 247 1.06 -21.43 1.73
C VAL A 247 0.41 -22.66 2.36
N ALA A 248 -0.83 -22.96 1.95
CA ALA A 248 -1.51 -24.16 2.38
C ALA A 248 -0.61 -25.34 2.01
N ARG A 249 -0.12 -26.08 3.01
CA ARG A 249 0.71 -27.25 2.80
C ARG A 249 -0.18 -28.33 2.18
N VAL A 250 -0.06 -28.54 0.87
CA VAL A 250 -0.70 -29.67 0.19
C VAL A 250 0.05 -30.93 0.61
N VAL A 251 -0.64 -31.84 1.30
CA VAL A 251 -0.09 -33.13 1.72
C VAL A 251 -0.81 -34.21 0.93
N HIS A 252 -0.06 -35.01 0.16
CA HIS A 252 -0.61 -36.15 -0.55
C HIS A 252 -0.72 -37.35 0.39
N PHE A 253 -1.85 -38.06 0.33
CA PHE A 253 -2.04 -39.32 1.05
C PHE A 253 -1.25 -40.42 0.36
N ASP A 254 -0.47 -41.18 1.14
CA ASP A 254 0.27 -42.36 0.66
C ASP A 254 -0.11 -43.57 1.54
N SER A 255 -0.73 -44.57 0.92
CA SER A 255 -1.20 -45.77 1.62
C SER A 255 -0.09 -46.59 2.30
N THR A 256 1.18 -46.36 1.97
CA THR A 256 2.31 -47.18 2.44
C THR A 256 3.03 -46.62 3.67
N CYS A 257 2.75 -45.38 4.06
CA CYS A 257 3.33 -44.77 5.25
C CYS A 257 2.28 -44.12 6.15
N PRO A 258 2.44 -44.14 7.49
CA PRO A 258 1.56 -43.39 8.37
C PRO A 258 1.81 -41.88 8.22
N GLN A 259 0.80 -41.13 7.76
CA GLN A 259 0.86 -39.67 7.70
C GLN A 259 0.30 -39.00 8.95
N TYR A 260 0.99 -37.99 9.42
CA TYR A 260 0.55 -37.11 10.50
C TYR A 260 0.14 -35.75 9.92
N TYR A 261 -1.16 -35.51 9.87
CA TYR A 261 -1.76 -34.31 9.28
C TYR A 261 -1.86 -33.12 10.24
N ASN A 262 -1.33 -33.24 11.48
CA ASN A 262 -1.39 -32.21 12.53
C ASN A 262 -2.79 -31.59 12.73
N VAL A 263 -3.85 -32.40 12.57
CA VAL A 263 -5.25 -31.96 12.73
C VAL A 263 -5.56 -31.56 14.18
N LEU A 264 -4.76 -32.06 15.13
CA LEU A 264 -4.78 -31.69 16.54
C LEU A 264 -3.53 -30.86 16.83
N CYS A 265 -3.69 -29.55 16.95
CA CYS A 265 -2.64 -28.69 17.49
C CYS A 265 -2.51 -29.03 18.98
N GLN A 266 -1.39 -29.63 19.40
CA GLN A 266 -1.11 -29.76 20.83
C GLN A 266 -1.06 -28.34 21.40
N VAL A 267 -1.98 -28.01 22.31
CA VAL A 267 -1.98 -26.72 22.98
C VAL A 267 -0.65 -26.62 23.73
N PRO A 268 0.23 -25.65 23.41
CA PRO A 268 1.44 -25.44 24.17
C PRO A 268 1.04 -25.23 25.63
N GLN A 269 1.53 -26.07 26.54
CA GLN A 269 1.37 -25.81 27.97
C GLN A 269 2.22 -24.59 28.32
N ASP A 270 1.55 -23.47 28.63
CA ASP A 270 2.21 -22.29 29.15
C ASP A 270 2.60 -22.53 30.61
N ASN A 271 3.89 -22.80 30.83
CA ASN A 271 4.45 -23.08 32.15
C ASN A 271 4.86 -21.81 32.91
N ARG A 272 4.51 -20.62 32.42
CA ARG A 272 4.77 -19.34 33.09
C ARG A 272 3.86 -19.18 34.32
N ASP A 273 4.31 -18.41 35.30
CA ASP A 273 3.52 -18.14 36.50
C ASP A 273 2.32 -17.21 36.20
N LEU A 274 1.25 -17.32 36.99
CA LEU A 274 0.05 -16.49 36.84
C LEU A 274 0.37 -14.99 36.96
N TYR A 275 1.38 -14.63 37.75
CA TYR A 275 1.80 -13.24 37.91
C TYR A 275 2.40 -12.67 36.61
N SER A 276 3.24 -13.43 35.89
CA SER A 276 3.76 -12.99 34.58
C SER A 276 2.66 -12.93 33.54
N ILE A 277 1.72 -13.88 33.53
CA ILE A 277 0.59 -13.89 32.59
C ILE A 277 -0.32 -12.66 32.80
N LEU A 278 -0.63 -12.32 34.05
CA LEU A 278 -1.50 -11.18 34.39
C LEU A 278 -0.85 -9.82 34.11
N ASN A 279 0.48 -9.74 34.18
CA ASN A 279 1.23 -8.51 33.91
C ASN A 279 1.80 -8.43 32.49
N GLU A 280 1.54 -9.43 31.65
CA GLU A 280 1.95 -9.41 30.25
C GLU A 280 1.23 -8.28 29.51
N SER A 281 1.99 -7.49 28.75
CA SER A 281 1.40 -6.44 27.93
C SER A 281 0.47 -7.09 26.91
N LYS A 282 -0.82 -6.74 26.95
CA LYS A 282 -1.83 -7.24 26.00
C LYS A 282 -1.48 -7.01 24.53
N LEU A 283 -0.60 -6.04 24.27
CA LEU A 283 -0.12 -5.68 22.96
C LEU A 283 1.38 -5.97 22.85
N THR A 284 1.77 -6.47 21.68
CA THR A 284 3.18 -6.57 21.30
C THR A 284 3.78 -5.18 21.11
N ALA A 285 5.11 -5.07 21.07
CA ALA A 285 5.79 -3.79 20.81
C ALA A 285 5.36 -3.13 19.48
N GLU A 286 5.04 -3.93 18.45
CA GLU A 286 4.47 -3.41 17.20
C GLU A 286 3.03 -2.92 17.39
N GLY A 287 2.21 -3.67 18.13
CA GLY A 287 0.85 -3.28 18.48
C GLY A 287 0.79 -1.97 19.27
N THR A 288 1.68 -1.78 20.25
CA THR A 288 1.81 -0.53 21.00
C THR A 288 2.18 0.65 20.09
N ARG A 289 3.11 0.46 19.15
CA ARG A 289 3.48 1.51 18.17
C ARG A 289 2.31 1.89 17.28
N LEU A 290 1.57 0.89 16.79
CA LEU A 290 0.38 1.12 15.98
C LEU A 290 -0.71 1.86 16.76
N GLN A 291 -0.92 1.50 18.03
CA GLN A 291 -1.80 2.23 18.92
C GLN A 291 -1.37 3.70 19.04
N THR A 292 -0.08 3.98 19.29
CA THR A 292 0.45 5.34 19.37
C THR A 292 0.21 6.13 18.08
N TYR A 293 0.35 5.50 16.90
CA TYR A 293 0.02 6.17 15.64
C TYR A 293 -1.45 6.55 15.54
N VAL A 294 -2.34 5.65 15.93
CA VAL A 294 -3.79 5.91 15.93
C VAL A 294 -4.14 7.02 16.93
N GLU A 295 -3.56 6.98 18.13
CA GLU A 295 -3.74 8.01 19.16
C GLU A 295 -3.35 9.40 18.68
N GLN A 296 -2.26 9.50 17.93
CA GLN A 296 -1.76 10.77 17.40
C GLN A 296 -2.51 11.22 16.13
N LEU A 297 -2.78 10.30 15.20
CA LEU A 297 -3.33 10.63 13.88
C LEU A 297 -4.84 10.85 13.90
N LEU A 298 -5.60 10.01 14.61
CA LEU A 298 -7.06 10.03 14.48
C LEU A 298 -7.68 11.35 14.95
N PRO A 299 -7.25 11.99 16.06
CA PRO A 299 -7.67 13.35 16.40
C PRO A 299 -7.32 14.37 15.33
N LEU A 300 -6.11 14.31 14.74
CA LEU A 300 -5.68 15.22 13.68
C LEU A 300 -6.55 15.13 12.44
N LEU A 301 -6.94 13.90 12.06
CA LEU A 301 -7.83 13.64 10.92
C LEU A 301 -9.24 14.16 11.19
N GLN A 302 -9.74 13.98 12.42
CA GLN A 302 -11.04 14.51 12.83
C GLN A 302 -11.04 16.05 12.83
N ASP A 303 -10.03 16.68 13.41
CA ASP A 303 -9.90 18.14 13.43
C ASP A 303 -9.76 18.71 12.02
N ASN A 304 -8.97 18.07 11.16
CA ASN A 304 -8.83 18.45 9.75
C ASN A 304 -10.18 18.41 9.03
N TRP A 305 -10.98 17.38 9.29
CA TRP A 305 -12.32 17.29 8.73
C TRP A 305 -13.28 18.33 9.32
N LEU A 306 -13.26 18.54 10.63
CA LEU A 306 -14.14 19.49 11.31
C LEU A 306 -13.98 20.93 10.82
N GLU A 307 -12.79 21.30 10.33
CA GLU A 307 -12.51 22.61 9.74
C GLU A 307 -13.18 22.81 8.37
N VAL A 308 -13.28 21.75 7.57
CA VAL A 308 -13.75 21.82 6.16
C VAL A 308 -15.12 21.19 5.95
N ARG A 309 -15.73 20.65 7.00
CA ARG A 309 -17.05 20.02 6.92
C ARG A 309 -18.12 21.02 6.45
N PRO A 310 -19.19 20.56 5.78
CA PRO A 310 -20.28 21.42 5.37
C PRO A 310 -20.93 22.12 6.57
N GLN A 311 -21.27 23.39 6.39
CA GLN A 311 -22.03 24.17 7.36
C GLN A 311 -23.51 24.21 6.95
N PRO A 312 -24.46 24.45 7.86
CA PRO A 312 -25.89 24.53 7.50
C PRO A 312 -26.20 25.53 6.37
N GLN A 313 -25.38 26.59 6.26
CA GLN A 313 -25.49 27.62 5.22
C GLN A 313 -24.89 27.20 3.87
N GLN A 314 -23.98 26.22 3.87
CA GLN A 314 -23.30 25.69 2.67
C GLN A 314 -23.24 24.15 2.79
N PRO A 315 -24.32 23.46 2.37
CA PRO A 315 -24.44 22.01 2.55
C PRO A 315 -23.55 21.21 1.58
N LEU A 316 -23.15 21.81 0.44
CA LEU A 316 -22.29 21.19 -0.55
C LEU A 316 -20.81 21.46 -0.26
N LEU A 317 -19.97 20.47 -0.53
CA LEU A 317 -18.52 20.56 -0.37
C LEU A 317 -17.88 21.38 -1.48
N SER A 318 -16.87 22.18 -1.11
CA SER A 318 -15.91 22.71 -2.07
C SER A 318 -15.01 21.58 -2.59
N GLN A 319 -14.36 21.78 -3.74
CA GLN A 319 -13.42 20.80 -4.29
C GLN A 319 -12.28 20.47 -3.31
N ASP A 320 -11.76 21.47 -2.62
CA ASP A 320 -10.69 21.28 -1.63
C ASP A 320 -11.17 20.47 -0.42
N ALA A 321 -12.42 20.69 0.02
CA ALA A 321 -13.01 19.96 1.13
C ALA A 321 -13.32 18.50 0.75
N ALA A 322 -13.81 18.25 -0.47
CA ALA A 322 -14.04 16.90 -0.98
C ALA A 322 -12.74 16.10 -1.11
N ALA A 323 -11.67 16.73 -1.62
CA ALA A 323 -10.34 16.12 -1.66
C ALA A 323 -9.78 15.86 -0.24
N SER A 324 -9.97 16.78 0.70
CA SER A 324 -9.57 16.59 2.10
C SER A 324 -10.30 15.39 2.73
N LEU A 325 -11.61 15.29 2.52
CA LEU A 325 -12.44 14.18 3.00
C LEU A 325 -11.97 12.83 2.46
N HIS A 326 -11.64 12.76 1.16
CA HIS A 326 -11.11 11.56 0.53
C HIS A 326 -9.86 11.04 1.22
N VAL A 327 -8.91 11.93 1.47
CA VAL A 327 -7.63 11.59 2.10
C VAL A 327 -7.84 11.16 3.55
N VAL A 328 -8.71 11.86 4.29
CA VAL A 328 -9.05 11.53 5.68
C VAL A 328 -9.66 10.12 5.77
N ILE A 329 -10.67 9.82 4.95
CA ILE A 329 -11.33 8.49 4.94
C ILE A 329 -10.35 7.40 4.52
N SER A 330 -9.53 7.67 3.51
CA SER A 330 -8.52 6.72 3.03
C SER A 330 -7.50 6.40 4.12
N LEU A 331 -6.99 7.42 4.83
CA LEU A 331 -6.07 7.25 5.95
C LEU A 331 -6.69 6.43 7.09
N MET A 332 -7.93 6.75 7.47
CA MET A 332 -8.66 5.97 8.48
C MET A 332 -8.81 4.50 8.05
N SER A 333 -9.13 4.25 6.78
CA SER A 333 -9.26 2.90 6.23
C SER A 333 -7.94 2.13 6.21
N LEU A 334 -6.83 2.79 5.89
CA LEU A 334 -5.49 2.22 5.96
C LEU A 334 -5.09 1.86 7.40
N LEU A 335 -5.37 2.74 8.37
CA LEU A 335 -5.13 2.45 9.80
C LEU A 335 -5.93 1.22 10.25
N TRP A 336 -7.20 1.12 9.89
CA TRP A 336 -8.01 -0.06 10.15
C TRP A 336 -7.44 -1.33 9.50
N THR A 337 -6.93 -1.22 8.28
CA THR A 337 -6.31 -2.36 7.57
C THR A 337 -5.04 -2.83 8.27
N LEU A 338 -4.19 -1.90 8.71
CA LEU A 338 -2.98 -2.24 9.48
C LEU A 338 -3.32 -2.90 10.82
N ILE A 339 -4.37 -2.43 11.50
CA ILE A 339 -4.87 -3.07 12.73
C ILE A 339 -5.35 -4.49 12.42
N ALA A 340 -6.19 -4.67 11.40
CA ALA A 340 -6.71 -5.99 11.04
C ALA A 340 -5.60 -6.98 10.65
N GLN A 341 -4.58 -6.53 9.91
CA GLN A 341 -3.40 -7.35 9.59
C GLN A 341 -2.65 -7.77 10.86
N HIS A 342 -2.38 -6.82 11.78
CA HIS A 342 -1.71 -7.11 13.04
C HIS A 342 -2.50 -8.09 13.93
N GLU A 343 -3.82 -7.88 14.03
CA GLU A 343 -4.74 -8.72 14.78
C GLU A 343 -4.84 -10.13 14.21
N THR A 344 -4.79 -10.27 12.88
CA THR A 344 -4.77 -11.58 12.21
C THR A 344 -3.45 -12.31 12.45
N GLU A 345 -2.31 -11.60 12.37
CA GLU A 345 -0.97 -12.15 12.62
C GLU A 345 -0.79 -12.64 14.07
N ASN A 346 -1.39 -11.95 15.04
CA ASN A 346 -1.23 -12.23 16.47
C ASN A 346 -2.45 -12.91 17.10
N ASN A 347 -3.49 -13.19 16.30
CA ASN A 347 -4.77 -13.75 16.74
C ASN A 347 -5.40 -12.99 17.94
N THR A 348 -5.47 -11.66 17.86
CA THR A 348 -6.03 -10.78 18.90
C THR A 348 -7.12 -9.86 18.35
N ARG A 349 -7.88 -9.18 19.23
CA ARG A 349 -8.87 -8.14 18.87
C ARG A 349 -8.75 -6.85 19.71
N GLU A 350 -7.67 -6.74 20.47
CA GLU A 350 -7.49 -5.70 21.49
C GLU A 350 -7.44 -4.29 20.89
N LEU A 351 -6.80 -4.10 19.73
CA LEU A 351 -6.63 -2.79 19.11
C LEU A 351 -7.93 -2.28 18.49
N SER A 352 -8.67 -3.14 17.79
CA SER A 352 -9.95 -2.80 17.17
C SER A 352 -11.00 -2.47 18.22
N ASP A 353 -11.06 -3.22 19.32
CA ASP A 353 -11.97 -2.94 20.43
C ASP A 353 -11.60 -1.66 21.19
N TRP A 354 -10.30 -1.44 21.43
CA TRP A 354 -9.81 -0.17 21.98
C TRP A 354 -10.15 1.02 21.08
N LEU A 355 -9.98 0.89 19.77
CA LEU A 355 -10.27 1.95 18.80
C LEU A 355 -11.76 2.30 18.79
N ARG A 356 -12.64 1.29 18.79
CA ARG A 356 -14.09 1.48 18.89
C ARG A 356 -14.46 2.21 20.17
N LYS A 357 -13.97 1.74 21.32
CA LYS A 357 -14.28 2.31 22.64
C LYS A 357 -13.91 3.78 22.74
N ASN A 358 -12.78 4.19 22.17
CA ASN A 358 -12.27 5.55 22.32
C ASN A 358 -12.77 6.54 21.25
N TYR A 359 -13.10 6.06 20.04
CA TYR A 359 -13.32 6.96 18.89
C TYR A 359 -14.64 6.76 18.15
N ALA A 360 -15.39 5.67 18.34
CA ALA A 360 -16.61 5.41 17.56
C ALA A 360 -17.65 6.53 17.72
N GLN A 361 -17.96 6.95 18.96
CA GLN A 361 -18.95 7.99 19.21
C GLN A 361 -18.58 9.33 18.56
N LYS A 362 -17.30 9.74 18.66
CA LYS A 362 -16.80 10.96 18.05
C LYS A 362 -16.82 10.88 16.52
N PHE A 363 -16.45 9.73 15.95
CA PHE A 363 -16.53 9.49 14.51
C PHE A 363 -17.95 9.70 13.98
N LEU A 364 -18.95 9.05 14.59
CA LEU A 364 -20.36 9.19 14.17
C LEU A 364 -20.81 10.65 14.26
N LEU A 365 -20.55 11.30 15.40
CA LEU A 365 -20.92 12.69 15.60
C LEU A 365 -20.22 13.63 14.60
N ASN A 366 -18.98 13.36 14.21
CA ASN A 366 -18.23 14.27 13.35
C ASN A 366 -18.54 14.07 11.85
N PHE A 367 -18.75 12.83 11.40
CA PHE A 367 -18.91 12.49 9.98
C PHE A 367 -20.35 12.21 9.55
N LEU A 368 -21.25 11.79 10.45
CA LEU A 368 -22.60 11.35 10.05
C LEU A 368 -23.72 12.08 10.81
N ALA A 369 -23.38 12.78 11.90
CA ALA A 369 -24.32 13.17 12.95
C ALA A 369 -24.89 11.95 13.70
N LYS A 370 -25.77 12.19 14.69
CA LYS A 370 -26.34 11.10 15.51
C LYS A 370 -27.31 10.22 14.71
N ASP A 371 -27.97 10.79 13.71
CA ASP A 371 -29.06 10.22 12.92
C ASP A 371 -28.69 9.89 11.47
N GLY A 372 -27.48 10.25 11.03
CA GLY A 372 -27.05 10.08 9.63
C GLY A 372 -27.42 11.26 8.71
N SER A 373 -28.00 12.33 9.24
CA SER A 373 -28.50 13.48 8.44
C SER A 373 -27.43 14.20 7.60
N ARG A 374 -26.14 14.03 7.90
CA ARG A 374 -25.04 14.62 7.13
C ARG A 374 -24.52 13.76 5.97
N PHE A 375 -25.11 12.59 5.77
CA PHE A 375 -24.75 11.65 4.72
C PHE A 375 -25.93 11.49 3.74
N PRO A 376 -25.69 11.38 2.42
CA PRO A 376 -24.38 11.37 1.73
C PRO A 376 -23.82 12.77 1.47
N TYR A 377 -22.49 12.86 1.32
CA TYR A 377 -21.81 14.08 0.92
C TYR A 377 -21.88 14.32 -0.59
N GLN A 378 -21.99 15.58 -0.99
CA GLN A 378 -21.98 16.03 -2.39
C GLN A 378 -21.10 17.27 -2.55
N GLN A 379 -20.51 17.43 -3.73
CA GLN A 379 -19.64 18.55 -4.08
C GLN A 379 -20.38 19.55 -4.98
N ILE A 380 -20.01 20.83 -4.87
CA ILE A 380 -20.53 21.90 -5.75
C ILE A 380 -20.21 21.57 -7.22
N PRO A 381 -21.20 21.52 -8.13
CA PRO A 381 -20.96 21.24 -9.54
C PRO A 381 -19.97 22.22 -10.17
N LEU A 382 -19.00 21.69 -10.92
CA LEU A 382 -18.04 22.53 -11.64
C LEU A 382 -18.74 23.08 -12.89
N GLY A 383 -18.87 24.40 -12.98
CA GLY A 383 -19.42 25.06 -14.16
C GLY A 383 -18.73 24.63 -15.46
N ALA A 384 -19.47 24.56 -16.57
CA ALA A 384 -19.07 23.97 -17.85
C ALA A 384 -17.74 24.48 -18.47
N ALA A 385 -17.19 25.59 -17.98
CA ALA A 385 -15.94 26.19 -18.45
C ALA A 385 -14.64 25.59 -17.85
N ALA A 386 -14.73 24.68 -16.87
CA ALA A 386 -13.55 24.13 -16.17
C ALA A 386 -13.10 22.74 -16.63
N LYS A 387 -13.61 22.21 -17.76
CA LYS A 387 -13.14 20.94 -18.35
C LYS A 387 -11.70 21.08 -18.88
N LYS A 388 -10.71 20.88 -18.01
CA LYS A 388 -9.31 20.66 -18.42
C LYS A 388 -9.12 19.25 -18.98
N SER A 389 -8.12 19.14 -19.85
CA SER A 389 -7.75 18.02 -20.74
C SER A 389 -7.77 16.60 -20.13
N PRO A 390 -8.10 15.56 -20.93
CA PRO A 390 -8.36 14.19 -20.49
C PRO A 390 -7.09 13.34 -20.24
N LYS A 391 -6.00 13.92 -19.76
CA LYS A 391 -4.72 13.19 -19.53
C LYS A 391 -4.35 12.98 -18.06
N ASP A 392 -5.10 13.53 -17.11
CA ASP A 392 -4.95 13.20 -15.70
C ASP A 392 -5.99 12.15 -15.29
N LYS A 393 -5.54 11.14 -14.54
CA LYS A 393 -6.43 10.24 -13.78
C LYS A 393 -7.49 11.12 -13.09
N GLY A 394 -8.77 10.70 -13.16
CA GLY A 394 -9.91 11.49 -12.69
C GLY A 394 -9.67 12.10 -11.30
N PRO A 395 -10.32 13.22 -10.98
CA PRO A 395 -9.96 13.97 -9.79
C PRO A 395 -10.12 13.07 -8.56
N ALA A 396 -9.06 13.05 -7.73
CA ALA A 396 -9.00 12.22 -6.52
C ALA A 396 -10.08 12.58 -5.47
N ASP A 397 -10.92 13.57 -5.76
CA ASP A 397 -12.09 13.99 -4.99
C ASP A 397 -13.36 13.19 -5.32
N GLY A 398 -13.31 12.24 -6.26
CA GLY A 398 -14.47 11.36 -6.53
C GLY A 398 -15.65 12.02 -7.23
N GLY A 399 -15.46 13.23 -7.77
CA GLY A 399 -16.47 13.98 -8.54
C GLY A 399 -17.64 14.51 -7.71
N GLU A 400 -18.68 15.00 -8.39
CA GLU A 400 -19.81 15.72 -7.78
C GLU A 400 -20.54 14.93 -6.67
N LEU A 401 -20.54 13.60 -6.77
CA LEU A 401 -21.22 12.71 -5.81
C LEU A 401 -20.31 12.22 -4.67
N CYS A 402 -19.03 12.62 -4.63
CA CYS A 402 -18.06 12.18 -3.63
C CYS A 402 -18.12 10.65 -3.40
N LEU A 403 -18.22 9.87 -4.49
CA LEU A 403 -18.56 8.44 -4.43
C LEU A 403 -17.56 7.63 -3.59
N PRO A 404 -16.22 7.73 -3.80
CA PRO A 404 -15.25 7.01 -2.98
C PRO A 404 -15.33 7.37 -1.50
N GLN A 405 -15.59 8.64 -1.16
CA GLN A 405 -15.75 9.09 0.22
C GLN A 405 -16.98 8.47 0.87
N ASN A 406 -18.14 8.57 0.21
CA ASN A 406 -19.37 8.03 0.76
C ASN A 406 -19.30 6.50 0.93
N LEU A 407 -18.73 5.78 -0.05
CA LEU A 407 -18.51 4.33 0.05
C LEU A 407 -17.53 3.96 1.16
N GLY A 408 -16.45 4.74 1.33
CA GLY A 408 -15.50 4.55 2.44
C GLY A 408 -16.14 4.83 3.80
N LEU A 409 -17.04 5.81 3.91
CA LEU A 409 -17.82 6.05 5.13
C LEU A 409 -18.74 4.88 5.47
N VAL A 410 -19.39 4.26 4.48
CA VAL A 410 -20.19 3.04 4.71
C VAL A 410 -19.32 1.95 5.35
N GLN A 411 -18.14 1.67 4.79
CA GLN A 411 -17.22 0.66 5.31
C GLN A 411 -16.72 1.00 6.72
N LEU A 412 -16.25 2.24 6.93
CA LEU A 412 -15.75 2.69 8.24
C LEU A 412 -16.84 2.64 9.30
N THR A 413 -18.07 3.02 8.96
CA THR A 413 -19.21 2.98 9.90
C THR A 413 -19.46 1.55 10.38
N CYS A 414 -19.43 0.58 9.47
CA CYS A 414 -19.56 -0.83 9.83
C CYS A 414 -18.41 -1.31 10.72
N LYS A 415 -17.15 -0.87 10.47
CA LYS A 415 -16.01 -1.24 11.32
C LYS A 415 -16.08 -0.63 12.73
N PHE A 416 -16.57 0.61 12.86
CA PHE A 416 -16.77 1.27 14.15
C PHE A 416 -17.99 0.75 14.92
N LEU A 417 -19.03 0.30 14.21
CA LEU A 417 -20.28 -0.21 14.77
C LEU A 417 -20.59 -1.62 14.23
N PRO A 418 -19.87 -2.66 14.68
CA PRO A 418 -20.10 -4.02 14.20
C PRO A 418 -21.43 -4.61 14.68
N ASN A 419 -21.94 -4.15 15.83
CA ASN A 419 -23.20 -4.59 16.44
C ASN A 419 -24.08 -3.35 16.72
N PRO A 420 -24.77 -2.82 15.71
CA PRO A 420 -25.56 -1.61 15.88
C PRO A 420 -26.81 -1.85 16.73
N ASN A 421 -27.26 -0.81 17.42
CA ASN A 421 -28.47 -0.84 18.26
C ASN A 421 -29.66 -0.15 17.57
N GLU A 422 -30.86 -0.29 18.14
CA GLU A 422 -32.10 0.30 17.57
C GLU A 422 -32.00 1.82 17.35
N LYS A 423 -31.25 2.54 18.21
CA LYS A 423 -31.05 3.99 18.07
C LYS A 423 -30.29 4.36 16.79
N GLN A 424 -29.58 3.40 16.19
CA GLN A 424 -28.80 3.57 14.97
C GLN A 424 -29.54 3.07 13.72
N ALA A 425 -30.78 2.60 13.84
CA ALA A 425 -31.58 2.11 12.71
C ALA A 425 -31.69 3.15 11.58
N GLN A 426 -31.99 4.41 11.93
CA GLN A 426 -32.12 5.48 10.95
C GLN A 426 -30.79 5.75 10.21
N LEU A 427 -29.67 5.76 10.94
CA LEU A 427 -28.34 5.93 10.36
C LEU A 427 -28.05 4.84 9.32
N PHE A 428 -28.23 3.57 9.68
CA PHE A 428 -27.98 2.45 8.76
C PHE A 428 -29.01 2.41 7.62
N GLY A 429 -30.25 2.87 7.84
CA GLY A 429 -31.23 3.06 6.79
C GLY A 429 -30.72 3.99 5.68
N HIS A 430 -30.13 5.14 6.05
CA HIS A 430 -29.52 6.06 5.09
C HIS A 430 -28.34 5.42 4.33
N LEU A 431 -27.49 4.65 5.02
CA LEU A 431 -26.35 3.96 4.38
C LEU A 431 -26.84 2.93 3.35
N VAL A 432 -27.83 2.12 3.70
CA VAL A 432 -28.40 1.09 2.83
C VAL A 432 -29.11 1.72 1.63
N ALA A 433 -29.88 2.79 1.83
CA ALA A 433 -30.52 3.52 0.74
C ALA A 433 -29.51 4.11 -0.25
N TYR A 434 -28.38 4.65 0.25
CA TYR A 434 -27.31 5.13 -0.62
C TYR A 434 -26.65 4.01 -1.44
N MET A 435 -26.47 2.83 -0.83
CA MET A 435 -25.95 1.66 -1.54
C MET A 435 -26.91 1.20 -2.64
N GLN A 436 -28.23 1.22 -2.40
CA GLN A 436 -29.23 0.94 -3.43
C GLN A 436 -29.15 1.93 -4.59
N GLN A 437 -29.09 3.23 -4.30
CA GLN A 437 -28.92 4.26 -5.34
C GLN A 437 -27.61 4.09 -6.13
N SER A 438 -26.54 3.62 -5.48
CA SER A 438 -25.27 3.30 -6.13
C SER A 438 -25.40 2.11 -7.09
N LEU A 439 -26.19 1.10 -6.73
CA LEU A 439 -26.50 -0.04 -7.60
C LEU A 439 -27.31 0.37 -8.84
N GLU A 440 -28.27 1.28 -8.68
CA GLU A 440 -29.05 1.81 -9.81
C GLU A 440 -28.16 2.48 -10.86
N ARG A 441 -27.05 3.10 -10.44
CA ARG A 441 -26.11 3.81 -11.29
C ARG A 441 -24.91 2.98 -11.76
N LEU A 442 -24.88 1.67 -11.51
CA LEU A 442 -23.72 0.80 -11.84
C LEU A 442 -23.16 0.99 -13.25
N SER A 443 -24.04 1.14 -14.24
CA SER A 443 -23.66 1.24 -15.65
C SER A 443 -22.86 2.51 -15.99
N SER A 444 -22.91 3.55 -15.15
CA SER A 444 -22.12 4.77 -15.33
C SER A 444 -20.80 4.78 -14.56
N LEU A 445 -20.54 3.77 -13.72
CA LEU A 445 -19.37 3.69 -12.86
C LEU A 445 -18.19 3.01 -13.55
N SER A 446 -16.97 3.45 -13.23
CA SER A 446 -15.73 2.77 -13.66
C SER A 446 -15.54 1.42 -12.93
N PRO A 447 -14.70 0.50 -13.45
CA PRO A 447 -14.40 -0.76 -12.77
C PRO A 447 -13.90 -0.58 -11.33
N GLU A 448 -12.98 0.35 -11.08
CA GLU A 448 -12.48 0.70 -9.74
C GLU A 448 -13.59 1.18 -8.79
N GLN A 449 -14.54 1.96 -9.31
CA GLN A 449 -15.70 2.44 -8.55
C GLN A 449 -16.66 1.29 -8.24
N GLN A 450 -16.92 0.40 -9.21
CA GLN A 450 -17.73 -0.79 -8.96
C GLN A 450 -17.07 -1.70 -7.91
N LEU A 451 -15.74 -1.90 -7.95
CA LEU A 451 -15.02 -2.63 -6.90
C LEU A 451 -15.24 -2.02 -5.51
N SER A 452 -15.25 -0.70 -5.41
CA SER A 452 -15.50 0.01 -4.16
C SER A 452 -16.93 -0.20 -3.66
N VAL A 453 -17.93 -0.23 -4.56
CA VAL A 453 -19.32 -0.57 -4.23
C VAL A 453 -19.40 -1.98 -3.66
N VAL A 454 -18.78 -2.97 -4.31
CA VAL A 454 -18.76 -4.37 -3.85
C VAL A 454 -18.08 -4.50 -2.49
N ALA A 455 -16.98 -3.79 -2.27
CA ALA A 455 -16.30 -3.74 -0.98
C ALA A 455 -17.19 -3.15 0.13
N SER A 456 -18.06 -2.18 -0.18
CA SER A 456 -19.03 -1.60 0.76
C SER A 456 -20.28 -2.46 0.97
N LEU A 457 -20.67 -3.30 0.01
CA LEU A 457 -21.76 -4.28 0.19
C LEU A 457 -21.38 -5.38 1.19
N ARG A 458 -20.13 -5.85 1.17
CA ARG A 458 -19.65 -6.95 2.03
C ARG A 458 -19.93 -6.74 3.53
N PRO A 459 -19.55 -5.62 4.17
CA PRO A 459 -19.81 -5.46 5.59
C PRO A 459 -21.30 -5.37 5.93
N LEU A 460 -22.12 -4.82 5.03
CA LEU A 460 -23.57 -4.70 5.23
C LEU A 460 -24.32 -6.03 5.04
N LEU A 461 -24.01 -6.77 3.97
CA LEU A 461 -24.74 -7.98 3.56
C LEU A 461 -24.15 -9.29 4.10
N LEU A 462 -22.89 -9.29 4.57
CA LEU A 462 -22.21 -10.51 5.04
C LEU A 462 -21.63 -10.38 6.46
N GLU A 463 -20.77 -9.39 6.73
CA GLU A 463 -20.03 -9.35 8.01
C GLU A 463 -20.93 -9.02 9.20
N HIS A 464 -21.81 -8.02 9.06
CA HIS A 464 -22.68 -7.50 10.12
C HIS A 464 -24.17 -7.69 9.84
N ALA A 465 -24.51 -8.48 8.82
CA ALA A 465 -25.88 -8.63 8.34
C ALA A 465 -26.85 -9.16 9.39
N THR A 466 -26.43 -10.10 10.25
CA THR A 466 -27.29 -10.64 11.32
C THR A 466 -27.76 -9.55 12.28
N SER A 467 -26.87 -8.68 12.73
CA SER A 467 -27.20 -7.55 13.61
C SER A 467 -27.92 -6.42 12.89
N LEU A 468 -27.67 -6.23 11.59
CA LEU A 468 -28.38 -5.22 10.80
C LEU A 468 -29.81 -5.65 10.48
N GLN A 469 -30.06 -6.95 10.30
CA GLN A 469 -31.39 -7.49 10.03
C GLN A 469 -32.35 -7.23 11.20
N THR A 470 -31.87 -7.11 12.44
CA THR A 470 -32.76 -6.80 13.58
C THR A 470 -33.21 -5.34 13.62
N ILE A 471 -32.52 -4.42 12.91
CA ILE A 471 -32.82 -2.98 12.96
C ILE A 471 -33.30 -2.41 11.62
N VAL A 472 -32.83 -2.95 10.48
CA VAL A 472 -33.14 -2.46 9.11
C VAL A 472 -33.42 -3.62 8.15
N ALA A 473 -34.23 -4.60 8.59
CA ALA A 473 -34.55 -5.82 7.83
C ALA A 473 -34.99 -5.56 6.37
N GLU A 474 -36.01 -4.70 6.18
CA GLU A 474 -36.61 -4.46 4.87
C GLU A 474 -35.64 -3.76 3.91
N PRO A 475 -35.01 -2.62 4.27
CA PRO A 475 -33.99 -1.99 3.43
C PRO A 475 -32.85 -2.96 3.07
N LEU A 476 -32.36 -3.76 4.02
CA LEU A 476 -31.24 -4.67 3.80
C LEU A 476 -31.62 -5.80 2.84
N THR A 477 -32.82 -6.36 3.00
CA THR A 477 -33.36 -7.40 2.11
C THR A 477 -33.60 -6.86 0.70
N SER A 478 -34.06 -5.61 0.58
CA SER A 478 -34.21 -4.93 -0.70
C SER A 478 -32.85 -4.69 -1.37
N LEU A 479 -31.82 -4.27 -0.61
CA LEU A 479 -30.45 -4.10 -1.12
C LEU A 479 -29.85 -5.42 -1.62
N LEU A 480 -30.06 -6.52 -0.90
CA LEU A 480 -29.65 -7.86 -1.36
C LEU A 480 -30.33 -8.23 -2.66
N SER A 481 -31.64 -8.00 -2.76
CA SER A 481 -32.41 -8.32 -3.97
C SER A 481 -31.93 -7.52 -5.18
N ALA A 482 -31.71 -6.21 -5.01
CA ALA A 482 -31.11 -5.35 -6.03
C ALA A 482 -29.70 -5.81 -6.44
N SER A 483 -28.91 -6.33 -5.49
CA SER A 483 -27.56 -6.86 -5.75
C SER A 483 -27.63 -8.16 -6.58
N ILE A 484 -28.56 -9.06 -6.26
CA ILE A 484 -28.83 -10.29 -7.01
C ILE A 484 -29.31 -9.96 -8.42
N GLU A 485 -30.29 -9.07 -8.56
CA GLU A 485 -30.81 -8.65 -9.86
C GLU A 485 -29.74 -7.99 -10.72
N ALA A 486 -28.89 -7.14 -10.12
CA ALA A 486 -27.77 -6.52 -10.84
C ALA A 486 -26.72 -7.55 -11.30
N TYR A 487 -26.48 -8.60 -10.51
CA TYR A 487 -25.57 -9.68 -10.88
C TYR A 487 -26.15 -10.56 -12.00
N VAL A 488 -27.37 -11.07 -11.84
CA VAL A 488 -28.05 -11.91 -12.82
C VAL A 488 -28.28 -11.15 -14.13
N GLY A 489 -28.62 -9.86 -14.05
CA GLY A 489 -28.73 -8.95 -15.18
C GLY A 489 -27.38 -8.54 -15.80
N GLN A 490 -26.26 -9.10 -15.35
CA GLN A 490 -24.91 -8.84 -15.87
C GLN A 490 -24.53 -7.35 -15.90
N ARG A 491 -25.02 -6.56 -14.94
CA ARG A 491 -24.75 -5.12 -14.85
C ARG A 491 -23.36 -4.81 -14.28
N PHE A 492 -22.77 -5.76 -13.56
CA PHE A 492 -21.38 -5.67 -13.10
C PHE A 492 -20.40 -5.99 -14.22
N THR A 493 -19.32 -5.22 -14.31
CA THR A 493 -18.28 -5.49 -15.29
C THR A 493 -17.49 -6.75 -14.95
N THR A 494 -16.97 -7.43 -15.97
CA THR A 494 -16.02 -8.55 -15.80
C THR A 494 -14.58 -8.07 -15.65
N ARG A 495 -14.30 -6.78 -15.92
CA ARG A 495 -12.98 -6.17 -15.74
C ARG A 495 -12.58 -6.17 -14.26
N GLU A 496 -11.29 -6.33 -13.99
CA GLU A 496 -10.71 -6.32 -12.64
C GLU A 496 -11.32 -7.35 -11.67
N GLY A 497 -12.05 -8.35 -12.18
CA GLY A 497 -12.71 -9.38 -11.38
C GLY A 497 -13.89 -8.88 -10.54
N VAL A 498 -14.52 -7.74 -10.90
CA VAL A 498 -15.66 -7.16 -10.14
C VAL A 498 -16.79 -8.18 -9.99
N ALA A 499 -17.29 -8.74 -11.11
CA ALA A 499 -18.35 -9.75 -11.09
C ALA A 499 -17.95 -10.98 -10.25
N THR A 500 -16.69 -11.40 -10.28
CA THR A 500 -16.18 -12.52 -9.46
C THR A 500 -16.24 -12.19 -7.96
N ARG A 501 -15.93 -10.96 -7.55
CA ARG A 501 -16.03 -10.54 -6.14
C ARG A 501 -17.48 -10.47 -5.67
N VAL A 502 -18.42 -10.04 -6.52
CA VAL A 502 -19.86 -10.07 -6.22
C VAL A 502 -20.35 -11.50 -6.07
N LEU A 503 -19.94 -12.38 -6.98
CA LEU A 503 -20.25 -13.80 -6.91
C LEU A 503 -19.77 -14.41 -5.59
N ASN A 504 -18.50 -14.20 -5.23
CA ASN A 504 -17.96 -14.70 -3.98
C ASN A 504 -18.75 -14.17 -2.77
N LEU A 505 -19.10 -12.88 -2.76
CA LEU A 505 -19.94 -12.30 -1.72
C LEU A 505 -21.31 -13.01 -1.62
N LEU A 506 -22.03 -13.18 -2.73
CA LEU A 506 -23.34 -13.83 -2.73
C LEU A 506 -23.24 -15.31 -2.33
N CYS A 507 -22.21 -16.01 -2.79
CA CYS A 507 -21.95 -17.39 -2.40
C CYS A 507 -21.64 -17.52 -0.90
N GLU A 508 -20.77 -16.67 -0.34
CA GLU A 508 -20.48 -16.65 1.10
C GLU A 508 -21.73 -16.38 1.96
N ILE A 509 -22.69 -15.58 1.44
CA ILE A 509 -23.98 -15.36 2.12
C ILE A 509 -24.82 -16.65 2.12
N VAL A 510 -24.90 -17.35 0.98
CA VAL A 510 -25.64 -18.62 0.88
C VAL A 510 -24.97 -19.72 1.71
N GLU A 511 -23.64 -19.73 1.77
CA GLU A 511 -22.86 -20.71 2.54
C GLU A 511 -23.13 -20.62 4.06
N ARG A 512 -23.56 -19.45 4.54
CA ARG A 512 -23.97 -19.20 5.92
C ARG A 512 -25.46 -19.50 6.11
N SER A 513 -25.76 -20.69 6.64
CA SER A 513 -27.15 -21.18 6.80
C SER A 513 -28.04 -20.25 7.63
N ASP A 514 -27.46 -19.57 8.62
CA ASP A 514 -28.15 -18.55 9.42
C ASP A 514 -28.53 -17.36 8.53
N LEU A 515 -27.56 -16.71 7.87
CA LEU A 515 -27.83 -15.55 7.01
C LEU A 515 -28.78 -15.88 5.86
N TYR A 516 -28.57 -17.03 5.22
CA TYR A 516 -29.42 -17.50 4.12
C TYR A 516 -30.89 -17.56 4.53
N ALA A 517 -31.19 -18.15 5.69
CA ALA A 517 -32.56 -18.22 6.21
C ALA A 517 -33.13 -16.82 6.54
N HIS A 518 -32.33 -15.97 7.19
CA HIS A 518 -32.76 -14.61 7.58
C HIS A 518 -33.08 -13.70 6.40
N PHE A 519 -32.44 -13.91 5.24
CA PHE A 519 -32.69 -13.17 4.01
C PHE A 519 -33.83 -13.75 3.15
N GLY A 520 -34.57 -14.75 3.63
CA GLY A 520 -35.71 -15.34 2.92
C GLY A 520 -35.37 -16.59 2.11
N GLY A 521 -34.17 -17.15 2.27
CA GLY A 521 -33.77 -18.47 1.80
C GLY A 521 -34.04 -18.73 0.32
N GLU A 522 -34.63 -19.88 0.03
CA GLU A 522 -34.83 -20.40 -1.33
C GLU A 522 -35.57 -19.42 -2.25
N GLN A 523 -36.61 -18.75 -1.75
CA GLN A 523 -37.45 -17.87 -2.58
C GLN A 523 -36.66 -16.68 -3.13
N ARG A 524 -35.83 -16.06 -2.31
CA ARG A 524 -35.08 -14.85 -2.68
C ARG A 524 -33.84 -15.17 -3.50
N PHE A 525 -33.17 -16.27 -3.19
CA PHE A 525 -31.95 -16.68 -3.90
C PHE A 525 -32.21 -17.50 -5.16
N ALA A 526 -33.45 -17.94 -5.42
CA ALA A 526 -33.77 -18.73 -6.61
C ALA A 526 -33.29 -18.12 -7.94
N PRO A 527 -33.44 -16.80 -8.21
CA PRO A 527 -32.93 -16.21 -9.45
C PRO A 527 -31.40 -16.32 -9.57
N PHE A 528 -30.68 -16.12 -8.47
CA PHE A 528 -29.22 -16.23 -8.43
C PHE A 528 -28.76 -17.68 -8.59
N LEU A 529 -29.30 -18.60 -7.77
CA LEU A 529 -28.94 -20.01 -7.78
C LEU A 529 -29.30 -20.68 -9.11
N GLY A 530 -30.42 -20.27 -9.73
CA GLY A 530 -30.81 -20.71 -11.08
C GLY A 530 -29.89 -20.20 -12.19
N TYR A 531 -29.25 -19.03 -11.99
CA TYR A 531 -28.31 -18.46 -12.95
C TYR A 531 -26.92 -19.10 -12.90
N LEU A 532 -26.49 -19.61 -11.73
CA LEU A 532 -25.13 -20.15 -11.54
C LEU A 532 -24.73 -21.21 -12.58
N PRO A 533 -25.54 -22.24 -12.91
CA PRO A 533 -25.17 -23.23 -13.92
C PRO A 533 -24.90 -22.64 -15.31
N GLN A 534 -25.52 -21.51 -15.65
CA GLN A 534 -25.29 -20.83 -16.94
C GLN A 534 -23.86 -20.28 -17.06
N LEU A 535 -23.16 -20.05 -15.94
CA LEU A 535 -21.74 -19.67 -15.95
C LEU A 535 -20.84 -20.80 -16.45
N LEU A 536 -21.26 -22.06 -16.34
CA LEU A 536 -20.54 -23.21 -16.89
C LEU A 536 -20.66 -23.32 -18.42
N LEU A 537 -21.61 -22.60 -19.03
CA LEU A 537 -21.79 -22.54 -20.48
C LEU A 537 -20.94 -21.43 -21.14
N LYS A 538 -20.28 -20.58 -20.33
CA LYS A 538 -19.34 -19.58 -20.83
C LYS A 538 -18.04 -20.25 -21.29
N PRO A 539 -17.23 -19.61 -22.16
CA PRO A 539 -15.95 -20.20 -22.60
C PRO A 539 -14.96 -20.36 -21.45
N THR A 540 -15.03 -19.49 -20.44
CA THR A 540 -14.14 -19.49 -19.28
C THR A 540 -14.93 -19.43 -17.97
N VAL A 541 -14.47 -20.17 -16.96
CA VAL A 541 -15.00 -20.13 -15.59
C VAL A 541 -13.87 -19.94 -14.58
N GLY A 542 -14.11 -19.10 -13.57
CA GLY A 542 -13.14 -18.84 -12.52
C GLY A 542 -13.02 -19.98 -11.51
N GLU A 543 -11.81 -20.23 -11.00
CA GLU A 543 -11.55 -21.17 -9.91
C GLU A 543 -12.45 -20.91 -8.68
N GLY A 544 -12.58 -19.64 -8.28
CA GLY A 544 -13.46 -19.24 -7.16
C GLY A 544 -14.93 -19.57 -7.41
N THR A 545 -15.41 -19.42 -8.65
CA THR A 545 -16.78 -19.77 -9.06
C THR A 545 -17.04 -21.27 -8.90
N LEU A 546 -16.12 -22.11 -9.38
CA LEU A 546 -16.24 -23.56 -9.26
C LEU A 546 -16.20 -24.01 -7.81
N ARG A 547 -15.32 -23.42 -6.99
CA ARG A 547 -15.25 -23.71 -5.56
C ARG A 547 -16.56 -23.39 -4.86
N ALA A 548 -17.15 -22.23 -5.16
CA ALA A 548 -18.43 -21.82 -4.59
C ALA A 548 -19.56 -22.77 -4.99
N MET A 549 -19.66 -23.15 -6.27
CA MET A 549 -20.64 -24.15 -6.75
C MET A 549 -20.45 -25.50 -6.04
N ALA A 550 -19.21 -25.95 -5.86
CA ALA A 550 -18.90 -27.18 -5.15
C ALA A 550 -19.29 -27.12 -3.67
N THR A 551 -19.18 -25.95 -3.02
CA THR A 551 -19.71 -25.78 -1.65
C THR A 551 -21.23 -25.87 -1.63
N LEU A 552 -21.93 -25.23 -2.58
CA LEU A 552 -23.39 -25.31 -2.66
C LEU A 552 -23.92 -26.74 -2.88
N CYS A 553 -23.24 -27.53 -3.72
CA CYS A 553 -23.55 -28.96 -3.88
C CYS A 553 -23.35 -29.73 -2.57
N ARG A 554 -22.24 -29.51 -1.86
CA ARG A 554 -21.95 -30.17 -0.57
C ARG A 554 -22.92 -29.77 0.55
N GLN A 555 -23.52 -28.57 0.45
CA GLN A 555 -24.56 -28.10 1.35
C GLN A 555 -25.97 -28.61 0.97
N LEU A 556 -26.09 -29.42 -0.08
CA LEU A 556 -27.37 -29.98 -0.54
C LEU A 556 -28.43 -28.91 -0.86
N ASN A 557 -28.02 -27.77 -1.43
CA ASN A 557 -28.96 -26.72 -1.81
C ASN A 557 -29.88 -27.19 -2.96
N GLY A 558 -31.14 -27.49 -2.66
CA GLY A 558 -32.08 -28.09 -3.60
C GLY A 558 -32.39 -27.24 -4.84
N VAL A 559 -32.42 -25.91 -4.69
CA VAL A 559 -32.68 -24.98 -5.79
C VAL A 559 -31.52 -24.97 -6.79
N PHE A 560 -30.29 -24.88 -6.31
CA PHE A 560 -29.10 -24.94 -7.16
C PHE A 560 -28.94 -26.30 -7.81
N MET A 561 -29.09 -27.40 -7.05
CA MET A 561 -28.97 -28.75 -7.60
C MET A 561 -30.02 -29.00 -8.69
N SER A 562 -31.27 -28.59 -8.47
CA SER A 562 -32.31 -28.70 -9.49
C SER A 562 -31.96 -27.91 -10.75
N ALA A 563 -31.47 -26.66 -10.61
CA ALA A 563 -31.04 -25.86 -11.75
C ALA A 563 -29.84 -26.47 -12.49
N LEU A 564 -28.89 -27.06 -11.76
CA LEU A 564 -27.72 -27.74 -12.32
C LEU A 564 -28.14 -28.97 -13.13
N ILE A 565 -29.10 -29.76 -12.63
CA ILE A 565 -29.69 -30.90 -13.36
C ILE A 565 -30.37 -30.44 -14.65
N GLN A 566 -31.12 -29.34 -14.61
CA GLN A 566 -31.78 -28.81 -15.81
C GLN A 566 -30.78 -28.39 -16.89
N ALA A 567 -29.63 -27.83 -16.49
CA ALA A 567 -28.55 -27.44 -17.40
C ALA A 567 -27.60 -28.59 -17.78
N ALA A 568 -27.77 -29.80 -17.20
CA ALA A 568 -26.80 -30.88 -17.33
C ALA A 568 -26.47 -31.27 -18.80
N PRO A 569 -27.43 -31.44 -19.73
CA PRO A 569 -27.11 -31.81 -21.11
C PRO A 569 -26.23 -30.78 -21.83
N GLU A 570 -26.51 -29.49 -21.61
CA GLU A 570 -25.77 -28.39 -22.21
C GLU A 570 -24.37 -28.24 -21.59
N VAL A 571 -24.26 -28.37 -20.26
CA VAL A 571 -22.97 -28.30 -19.55
C VAL A 571 -22.05 -29.45 -19.95
N VAL A 572 -22.60 -30.66 -20.04
CA VAL A 572 -21.85 -31.87 -20.38
C VAL A 572 -21.33 -31.82 -21.82
N SER A 573 -22.12 -31.31 -22.77
CA SER A 573 -21.66 -31.10 -24.16
C SER A 573 -20.67 -29.95 -24.32
N HIS A 574 -20.76 -28.90 -23.49
CA HIS A 574 -19.84 -27.75 -23.53
C HIS A 574 -18.52 -27.97 -22.75
N LEU A 575 -18.43 -29.01 -21.93
CA LEU A 575 -17.30 -29.29 -21.03
C LEU A 575 -15.92 -29.35 -21.73
N ILE A 576 -15.86 -29.73 -23.00
CA ILE A 576 -14.60 -29.80 -23.76
C ILE A 576 -14.06 -28.41 -24.15
N LYS A 577 -14.98 -27.45 -24.34
CA LYS A 577 -14.71 -26.07 -24.73
C LYS A 577 -14.46 -25.17 -23.52
N LEU A 578 -14.93 -25.57 -22.35
CA LEU A 578 -14.77 -24.84 -21.10
C LEU A 578 -13.30 -24.83 -20.65
N GLN A 579 -12.79 -23.62 -20.35
CA GLN A 579 -11.48 -23.43 -19.73
C GLN A 579 -11.65 -22.89 -18.30
N VAL A 580 -10.94 -23.48 -17.35
CA VAL A 580 -10.90 -22.99 -15.96
C VAL A 580 -9.70 -22.07 -15.83
N THR A 581 -9.92 -20.82 -15.42
CA THR A 581 -8.82 -19.89 -15.14
C THR A 581 -8.25 -20.23 -13.76
N SER A 582 -7.14 -20.97 -13.71
CA SER A 582 -6.36 -21.23 -12.50
C SER A 582 -5.25 -20.21 -12.32
N ASP A 583 -4.92 -19.87 -11.07
CA ASP A 583 -3.72 -19.07 -10.72
C ASP A 583 -2.42 -19.89 -10.79
N SER A 584 -2.54 -21.21 -10.97
CA SER A 584 -1.46 -22.17 -11.16
C SER A 584 -1.34 -22.55 -12.63
N ASP A 585 -0.25 -22.11 -13.27
CA ASP A 585 0.18 -22.63 -14.57
C ASP A 585 0.54 -24.12 -14.42
N GLY A 586 -0.36 -25.02 -14.83
CA GLY A 586 -0.04 -26.45 -14.94
C GLY A 586 -1.11 -27.47 -14.59
N GLU A 587 -2.36 -27.11 -14.28
CA GLU A 587 -3.39 -28.13 -14.05
C GLU A 587 -3.84 -28.81 -15.36
N ASP A 588 -3.80 -30.14 -15.38
CA ASP A 588 -4.26 -30.96 -16.51
C ASP A 588 -5.71 -30.60 -16.88
N LYS A 589 -5.96 -30.37 -18.17
CA LYS A 589 -7.30 -30.07 -18.71
C LYS A 589 -8.36 -31.06 -18.22
N PHE A 590 -7.98 -32.32 -18.04
CA PHE A 590 -8.85 -33.38 -17.54
C PHE A 590 -9.22 -33.23 -16.06
N GLU A 591 -8.31 -32.75 -15.19
CA GLU A 591 -8.62 -32.50 -13.77
C GLU A 591 -9.65 -31.38 -13.63
N ASN A 592 -9.53 -30.32 -14.41
CA ASN A 592 -10.52 -29.25 -14.47
C ASN A 592 -11.91 -29.75 -14.90
N GLN A 593 -11.96 -30.67 -15.86
CA GLN A 593 -13.21 -31.30 -16.29
C GLN A 593 -13.82 -32.17 -15.20
N LYS A 594 -13.02 -32.97 -14.48
CA LYS A 594 -13.49 -33.77 -13.34
C LYS A 594 -14.12 -32.89 -12.27
N ARG A 595 -13.55 -31.72 -11.98
CA ARG A 595 -14.07 -30.80 -10.96
C ARG A 595 -15.48 -30.31 -11.27
N VAL A 596 -15.77 -30.05 -12.55
CA VAL A 596 -17.13 -29.71 -13.01
C VAL A 596 -18.04 -30.93 -12.91
N LEU A 597 -17.59 -32.12 -13.35
CA LEU A 597 -18.39 -33.34 -13.27
C LEU A 597 -18.72 -33.73 -11.82
N ASN A 598 -17.82 -33.47 -10.88
CA ASN A 598 -18.03 -33.72 -9.45
C ASN A 598 -19.18 -32.89 -8.85
N LEU A 599 -19.58 -31.78 -9.49
CA LEU A 599 -20.76 -31.02 -9.06
C LEU A 599 -22.04 -31.87 -9.17
N PHE A 600 -22.10 -32.76 -10.16
CA PHE A 600 -23.26 -33.64 -10.37
C PHE A 600 -23.33 -34.81 -9.38
N TYR A 601 -22.26 -35.10 -8.64
CA TYR A 601 -22.24 -36.19 -7.66
C TYR A 601 -23.36 -36.05 -6.63
N TYR A 602 -23.51 -34.86 -6.04
CA TYR A 602 -24.58 -34.58 -5.07
C TYR A 602 -25.92 -34.29 -5.77
N ALA A 603 -25.88 -33.67 -6.95
CA ALA A 603 -27.09 -33.28 -7.67
C ALA A 603 -27.87 -34.47 -8.24
N ARG A 604 -27.25 -35.63 -8.46
CA ARG A 604 -27.88 -36.83 -9.06
C ARG A 604 -29.16 -37.26 -8.36
N GLU A 605 -29.26 -37.09 -7.04
CA GLU A 605 -30.46 -37.44 -6.26
C GLU A 605 -31.66 -36.53 -6.60
N SER A 606 -31.39 -35.35 -7.17
CA SER A 606 -32.40 -34.41 -7.65
C SER A 606 -32.84 -34.69 -9.10
N ASP A 607 -32.22 -35.65 -9.81
CA ASP A 607 -32.53 -35.97 -11.22
C ASP A 607 -33.77 -36.85 -11.37
N LYS A 608 -34.95 -36.27 -11.15
CA LYS A 608 -36.24 -36.97 -11.30
C LYS A 608 -36.58 -37.32 -12.74
N GLU A 609 -35.92 -36.69 -13.72
CA GLU A 609 -36.23 -36.84 -15.15
C GLU A 609 -35.18 -37.70 -15.90
N GLY A 610 -34.11 -38.15 -15.25
CA GLY A 610 -33.02 -38.89 -15.90
C GLY A 610 -32.30 -38.06 -16.97
N LYS A 611 -32.11 -36.75 -16.72
CA LYS A 611 -31.41 -35.84 -17.64
C LYS A 611 -29.92 -36.10 -17.70
N LEU A 612 -29.29 -36.50 -16.59
CA LEU A 612 -27.88 -36.88 -16.58
C LEU A 612 -27.63 -38.18 -17.35
N GLU A 613 -28.54 -39.15 -17.23
CA GLU A 613 -28.43 -40.41 -17.99
C GLU A 613 -28.56 -40.16 -19.50
N ARG A 614 -29.43 -39.23 -19.90
CA ARG A 614 -29.53 -38.79 -21.29
C ARG A 614 -28.28 -38.07 -21.77
N ALA A 615 -27.71 -37.19 -20.94
CA ALA A 615 -26.45 -36.50 -21.26
C ALA A 615 -25.27 -37.48 -21.36
N LEU A 616 -25.22 -38.51 -20.50
CA LEU A 616 -24.22 -39.57 -20.57
C LEU A 616 -24.32 -40.34 -21.88
N LYS A 617 -25.53 -40.76 -22.30
CA LYS A 617 -25.74 -41.45 -23.58
C LYS A 617 -25.30 -40.61 -24.77
N GLN A 618 -25.62 -39.32 -24.78
CA GLN A 618 -25.17 -38.39 -25.82
C GLN A 618 -23.65 -38.23 -25.87
N LEU A 619 -22.96 -38.39 -24.74
CA LEU A 619 -21.50 -38.33 -24.67
C LEU A 619 -20.83 -39.66 -25.07
N GLU A 620 -21.46 -40.80 -24.77
CA GLU A 620 -21.04 -42.14 -25.21
C GLU A 620 -21.11 -42.29 -26.75
N ASP A 621 -22.06 -41.61 -27.40
CA ASP A 621 -22.17 -41.57 -28.87
C ASP A 621 -21.03 -40.80 -29.57
N GLN A 622 -20.23 -40.03 -28.81
CA GLN A 622 -19.13 -39.22 -29.33
C GLN A 622 -17.77 -39.86 -28.97
N VAL A 623 -17.14 -40.51 -29.96
CA VAL A 623 -15.89 -41.29 -29.81
C VAL A 623 -14.72 -40.51 -29.19
N GLU A 624 -14.67 -39.18 -29.37
CA GLU A 624 -13.62 -38.32 -28.79
C GLU A 624 -13.75 -38.11 -27.26
N HIS A 625 -14.79 -38.64 -26.61
CA HIS A 625 -15.15 -38.32 -25.21
C HIS A 625 -15.22 -39.53 -24.26
N GLU A 626 -14.68 -40.68 -24.66
CA GLU A 626 -14.74 -41.94 -23.90
C GLU A 626 -14.21 -41.80 -22.46
N ARG A 627 -13.13 -41.04 -22.26
CA ARG A 627 -12.53 -40.81 -20.92
C ARG A 627 -13.42 -39.96 -20.01
N ILE A 628 -14.17 -39.00 -20.56
CA ILE A 628 -15.09 -38.12 -19.83
C ILE A 628 -16.39 -38.87 -19.55
N ALA A 629 -16.91 -39.61 -20.52
CA ALA A 629 -18.08 -40.49 -20.36
C ALA A 629 -17.83 -41.53 -19.27
N GLY A 630 -16.66 -42.19 -19.28
CA GLY A 630 -16.27 -43.17 -18.26
C GLY A 630 -16.21 -42.56 -16.85
N TYR A 631 -15.72 -41.32 -16.71
CA TYR A 631 -15.68 -40.65 -15.41
C TYR A 631 -17.09 -40.24 -14.94
N LEU A 632 -17.93 -39.67 -15.82
CA LEU A 632 -19.31 -39.32 -15.48
C LEU A 632 -20.13 -40.57 -15.08
N LYS A 633 -19.92 -41.70 -15.79
CA LYS A 633 -20.50 -42.99 -15.43
C LYS A 633 -20.08 -43.45 -14.03
N ALA A 634 -18.82 -43.24 -13.65
CA ALA A 634 -18.35 -43.53 -12.30
C ALA A 634 -19.01 -42.61 -11.26
N VAL A 635 -19.13 -41.29 -11.54
CA VAL A 635 -19.83 -40.33 -10.66
C VAL A 635 -21.29 -40.73 -10.41
N LEU A 636 -21.96 -41.29 -11.42
CA LEU A 636 -23.34 -41.78 -11.31
C LEU A 636 -23.44 -43.15 -10.65
N GLY A 637 -22.44 -44.03 -10.82
CA GLY A 637 -22.46 -45.42 -10.35
C GLY A 637 -22.01 -45.63 -8.90
N PHE A 638 -21.41 -44.65 -8.25
CA PHE A 638 -21.02 -44.72 -6.83
C PHE A 638 -22.25 -44.53 -5.93
N ASN A 639 -22.88 -45.62 -5.47
CA ASN A 639 -23.89 -45.56 -4.40
C ASN A 639 -23.25 -45.46 -3.02
#